data_AF-A0A5C1EBP5-F1
#
_entry.id   AF-A0A5C1EBP5-F1
#
_cell.length_a   1.000
_cell.length_b   1.000
_cell.length_c   1.000
_cell.angle_alpha   90.00
_cell.angle_beta   90.00
_cell.angle_gamma   90.00
#
_symmetry.space_group_name_H-M   'P 1'
#
loop_
_entity.id
_entity.type
_entity.pdbx_description
1 polymer ?
#
loop_
_entity_poly.entity_id
_entity_poly.type
_entity_poly.pdbx_seq_one_letter_code
_entity_poly.pdbx_strand_id
1 'polypeptide(L)'
;MNHTYRLVWNDQTQRYVPAPEIARGRGKVGGRAPARLKAATLLLGAAFSLPVFAQAAGALAANALPTGAQVVAGQAGIAQSGNQMTVTQGSDKAIINWQSFNIGANAAVQFIQPSTSAVALNRVIAGDASQIHGKLSANGQVWLINPNGVVFGKGSQVDVGGLVASTMNITNEDFLAGKAVFTRNGTTGGIVNQGTINAADGGLVALLAPTVRNEGIVTARLGTVAMAAGDRITLDAGANGLLQVAVDPATVKTLVENKQLIVADGGQVVMTGKAADALSASVVANTGTIQARAVAEHQGRILLIADMEHGETQVGGTLDASAPAGGNGGFIETSAARVTVADSALITTKAASGQSGTWLIDPNDFTIAASGGNMTGAAVSAALQNNGNFTIETATQGTAGGKGDIRVNDAVTWSAASTLTLNAERNIDINAVVSVNGDGKLAMNYRSGGNINTPGFSGRVNFEKSGSGLLTVKGEGYTVIKDLTALQAINGGLDGKYALGADINASGGGNFTPIGSDYNTSFTGTFDGLGHVIRNLVIDYPSESYVGLFGYTSLGSIIRNVGLEGGSVNGKGYVGGLVGFNTGSISSSYATGSVSTSGIVGYDGVAGGLVGYNSYGRISTSYAAGSVSANASGGGSSFAVGSAYAGGLVGYNTYGSISTSYATGSVSASASGDVYANAGGLIGYNYYGSISTSYATGSVSASPSGGGSASVGGLVGVNLGSISASYATGSASPSGGGSTSAGGLVGANGGTITDAFYATTDINGNVINNGGLVNGDWTGNALGTGKSLADLQKAGTFAAWGANIDDRGGSGAVWRIYDGHSTPLLRSLLKALTVDAGTLAGKVYDGSAASGTVGSYTPSVSGAQLDGSLSYATAGKNAGTYRASDGSLQLGGLYSDQRGYDIRYAGSLKIDKAALTVTTGAVSKTYDGTTAAAGSAIVSGGQLYGSDALSGGSFAFTDKNAGSGKTVSVSGVTINDGNGGNNYAVTYAANTASTINKAALTVTAANASKTEGSLLAFTGTEFTTGGGQLKNGETLVRVDLSSSGAPADAKAGSYAIAVGSAQGGNGFDASNYDIAYVNGVLSVAAKAGAQENPAGAQENQAPSSGTIWRNQAHEAHKAHQAPPQERLGQARGGQTLAGTSPFLTLAPIFIRARDED
;
A
#
# COMPACT_ATOMS: atom_id res chain seq x y z
N MET A 1 -22.17 -17.60 13.40
CA MET A 1 -21.95 -18.86 12.63
C MET A 1 -20.47 -18.96 12.30
N ASN A 2 -19.89 -20.15 12.21
CA ASN A 2 -18.44 -20.31 12.11
C ASN A 2 -17.94 -20.14 10.67
N HIS A 3 -16.86 -19.38 10.49
CA HIS A 3 -16.25 -19.07 9.19
C HIS A 3 -15.15 -20.10 8.80
N THR A 4 -15.43 -21.40 8.97
CA THR A 4 -14.44 -22.46 8.69
C THR A 4 -14.75 -23.15 7.38
N TYR A 5 -13.88 -22.98 6.38
CA TYR A 5 -13.94 -23.66 5.09
C TYR A 5 -12.54 -23.90 4.55
N ARG A 6 -12.38 -24.90 3.67
CA ARG A 6 -11.15 -25.06 2.87
C ARG A 6 -11.38 -24.55 1.45
N LEU A 7 -10.32 -24.08 0.81
CA LEU A 7 -10.33 -23.83 -0.63
C LEU A 7 -9.91 -25.11 -1.38
N VAL A 8 -10.63 -25.43 -2.45
CA VAL A 8 -10.33 -26.55 -3.38
C VAL A 8 -10.34 -26.02 -4.82
N TRP A 9 -9.36 -26.42 -5.63
CA TRP A 9 -9.27 -25.99 -7.02
C TRP A 9 -10.35 -26.67 -7.88
N ASN A 10 -11.13 -25.87 -8.60
CA ASN A 10 -12.18 -26.34 -9.51
C ASN A 10 -11.80 -26.05 -10.96
N ASP A 11 -11.51 -27.10 -11.74
CA ASP A 11 -11.02 -26.98 -13.12
C ASP A 11 -12.05 -26.37 -14.09
N GLN A 12 -13.36 -26.59 -13.87
CA GLN A 12 -14.42 -26.06 -14.73
C GLN A 12 -14.60 -24.54 -14.59
N THR A 13 -14.27 -23.98 -13.42
CA THR A 13 -14.41 -22.54 -13.14
C THR A 13 -13.08 -21.81 -12.97
N GLN A 14 -11.95 -22.51 -13.16
CA GLN A 14 -10.58 -21.99 -13.08
C GLN A 14 -10.29 -21.16 -11.82
N ARG A 15 -10.90 -21.52 -10.69
CA ARG A 15 -10.77 -20.83 -9.41
C ARG A 15 -10.78 -21.80 -8.24
N TYR A 16 -10.33 -21.30 -7.10
CA TYR A 16 -10.57 -21.96 -5.82
C TYR A 16 -12.01 -21.71 -5.37
N VAL A 17 -12.67 -22.76 -4.88
CA VAL A 17 -14.06 -22.72 -4.39
C VAL A 17 -14.08 -23.13 -2.91
N PRO A 18 -14.85 -22.45 -2.05
CA PRO A 18 -15.09 -22.88 -0.67
C PRO A 18 -15.73 -24.27 -0.64
N ALA A 19 -15.16 -25.17 0.15
CA ALA A 19 -15.67 -26.51 0.41
C ALA A 19 -15.61 -26.82 1.91
N PRO A 20 -16.43 -27.78 2.41
CA PRO A 20 -16.32 -28.27 3.78
C PRO A 20 -14.89 -28.73 4.10
N GLU A 21 -14.44 -28.49 5.32
CA GLU A 21 -13.07 -28.80 5.78
C GLU A 21 -12.66 -30.27 5.56
N ILE A 22 -13.63 -31.19 5.65
CA ILE A 22 -13.48 -32.64 5.39
C ILE A 22 -13.29 -33.01 3.91
N ALA A 23 -13.47 -32.08 2.96
CA ALA A 23 -13.31 -32.37 1.53
C ALA A 23 -11.84 -32.67 1.19
N ARG A 24 -11.60 -33.66 0.32
CA ARG A 24 -10.24 -34.03 -0.12
C ARG A 24 -9.59 -32.87 -0.88
N GLY A 25 -8.34 -32.59 -0.55
CA GLY A 25 -7.57 -31.50 -1.17
C GLY A 25 -7.23 -31.81 -2.62
N ARG A 26 -7.44 -30.81 -3.51
CA ARG A 26 -7.03 -30.85 -4.91
C ARG A 26 -6.47 -29.49 -5.30
N GLY A 27 -5.21 -29.47 -5.73
CA GLY A 27 -4.53 -28.30 -6.26
C GLY A 27 -4.56 -28.25 -7.79
N LYS A 28 -4.12 -27.13 -8.36
CA LYS A 28 -4.01 -26.94 -9.81
C LYS A 28 -2.90 -27.83 -10.38
N VAL A 29 -3.26 -28.77 -11.27
CA VAL A 29 -2.28 -29.72 -11.85
C VAL A 29 -1.42 -29.01 -12.91
N GLY A 30 -0.11 -28.99 -12.69
CA GLY A 30 0.86 -28.31 -13.56
C GLY A 30 1.20 -29.13 -14.82
N GLY A 31 0.43 -28.96 -15.90
CA GLY A 31 0.74 -29.55 -17.20
C GLY A 31 1.88 -28.81 -17.93
N ARG A 32 3.02 -29.47 -18.14
CA ARG A 32 4.09 -28.99 -19.04
C ARG A 32 3.74 -29.30 -20.50
N ALA A 33 3.49 -28.28 -21.31
CA ALA A 33 3.41 -28.34 -22.78
C ALA A 33 3.90 -26.99 -23.38
N PRO A 34 4.41 -26.96 -24.62
CA PRO A 34 5.29 -25.87 -25.07
C PRO A 34 4.58 -24.59 -25.51
N ALA A 35 5.38 -23.52 -25.62
CA ALA A 35 4.92 -22.17 -25.88
C ALA A 35 4.19 -21.99 -27.24
N ARG A 36 3.00 -21.37 -27.17
CA ARG A 36 2.44 -20.55 -28.25
C ARG A 36 1.86 -19.28 -27.63
N LEU A 37 2.10 -18.14 -28.28
CA LEU A 37 1.61 -16.84 -27.81
C LEU A 37 0.09 -16.86 -27.64
N LYS A 38 -0.36 -16.56 -26.42
CA LYS A 38 -1.66 -15.94 -26.14
C LYS A 38 -1.39 -14.80 -25.17
N ALA A 39 -1.41 -13.57 -25.68
CA ALA A 39 -1.48 -12.40 -24.82
C ALA A 39 -2.83 -12.47 -24.08
N ALA A 40 -2.78 -12.76 -22.79
CA ALA A 40 -3.95 -12.73 -21.93
C ALA A 40 -4.02 -11.33 -21.32
N THR A 41 -4.95 -10.51 -21.80
CA THR A 41 -5.15 -9.13 -21.34
C THR A 41 -5.49 -9.11 -19.85
N LEU A 42 -4.48 -8.96 -19.00
CA LEU A 42 -4.62 -9.01 -17.56
C LEU A 42 -4.95 -7.62 -17.00
N LEU A 43 -6.13 -7.12 -17.34
CA LEU A 43 -6.75 -6.04 -16.57
C LEU A 43 -6.83 -6.51 -15.11
N LEU A 44 -6.08 -5.86 -14.20
CA LEU A 44 -6.27 -5.97 -12.75
C LEU A 44 -7.53 -5.19 -12.35
N GLY A 45 -8.65 -5.48 -13.00
CA GLY A 45 -9.95 -4.95 -12.60
C GLY A 45 -10.24 -5.42 -11.19
N ALA A 46 -10.32 -4.47 -10.26
CA ALA A 46 -10.87 -4.73 -8.93
C ALA A 46 -12.24 -5.39 -9.13
N ALA A 47 -12.52 -6.47 -8.39
CA ALA A 47 -13.71 -7.27 -8.61
C ALA A 47 -14.97 -6.53 -8.12
N PHE A 48 -15.46 -5.59 -8.92
CA PHE A 48 -16.76 -4.96 -8.78
C PHE A 48 -17.84 -6.03 -9.01
N SER A 49 -18.12 -6.80 -7.96
CA SER A 49 -19.27 -7.68 -7.85
C SER A 49 -20.55 -6.85 -7.67
N LEU A 50 -20.85 -6.03 -8.68
CA LEU A 50 -22.18 -5.46 -8.87
C LEU A 50 -23.17 -6.62 -9.02
N PRO A 51 -24.39 -6.49 -8.49
CA PRO A 51 -25.41 -7.50 -8.68
C PRO A 51 -25.62 -7.68 -10.19
N VAL A 52 -25.45 -8.90 -10.68
CA VAL A 52 -25.97 -9.25 -12.01
C VAL A 52 -27.46 -9.00 -11.95
N PHE A 53 -27.97 -8.13 -12.82
CA PHE A 53 -29.42 -7.96 -13.04
C PHE A 53 -29.97 -9.22 -13.70
N ALA A 54 -30.10 -10.27 -12.90
CA ALA A 54 -30.86 -11.46 -13.21
C ALA A 54 -32.34 -11.06 -13.18
N GLN A 55 -32.81 -10.46 -14.26
CA GLN A 55 -34.21 -10.14 -14.44
C GLN A 55 -35.00 -11.45 -14.49
N ALA A 56 -35.60 -11.82 -13.36
CA ALA A 56 -36.66 -12.81 -13.27
C ALA A 56 -37.98 -12.24 -13.83
N ALA A 57 -37.90 -11.60 -14.99
CA ALA A 57 -39.06 -11.14 -15.73
C ALA A 57 -39.76 -12.35 -16.36
N GLY A 58 -41.09 -12.37 -16.35
CA GLY A 58 -41.87 -13.41 -17.00
C GLY A 58 -41.57 -13.48 -18.49
N ALA A 59 -41.53 -14.69 -19.06
CA ALA A 59 -41.23 -14.91 -20.47
C ALA A 59 -42.21 -14.13 -21.37
N LEU A 60 -41.73 -13.06 -22.00
CA LEU A 60 -42.56 -12.17 -22.80
C LEU A 60 -43.14 -12.91 -24.01
N ALA A 61 -44.45 -12.81 -24.21
CA ALA A 61 -45.10 -13.37 -25.38
C ALA A 61 -44.54 -12.74 -26.67
N ALA A 62 -44.24 -13.56 -27.68
CA ALA A 62 -43.57 -13.09 -28.91
C ALA A 62 -44.34 -11.98 -29.66
N ASN A 63 -45.66 -11.89 -29.48
CA ASN A 63 -46.51 -10.87 -30.09
C ASN A 63 -46.94 -9.76 -29.10
N ALA A 64 -46.28 -9.64 -27.94
CA ALA A 64 -46.61 -8.62 -26.94
C ALA A 64 -46.39 -7.20 -27.47
N LEU A 65 -47.27 -6.28 -27.07
CA LEU A 65 -47.24 -4.86 -27.40
C LEU A 65 -47.43 -4.02 -26.11
N PRO A 66 -47.13 -2.71 -26.12
CA PRO A 66 -47.40 -1.82 -25.01
C PRO A 66 -48.89 -1.80 -24.60
N THR A 67 -49.18 -1.66 -23.30
CA THR A 67 -50.54 -1.77 -22.76
C THR A 67 -50.93 -0.64 -21.81
N GLY A 68 -52.24 -0.36 -21.74
CA GLY A 68 -52.81 0.62 -20.80
C GLY A 68 -52.37 2.06 -21.07
N ALA A 69 -52.36 2.47 -22.34
CA ALA A 69 -51.98 3.81 -22.75
C ALA A 69 -52.91 4.90 -22.21
N GLN A 70 -52.35 6.01 -21.74
CA GLN A 70 -53.07 7.23 -21.37
C GLN A 70 -52.29 8.44 -21.86
N VAL A 71 -52.87 9.24 -22.77
CA VAL A 71 -52.26 10.50 -23.23
C VAL A 71 -52.48 11.57 -22.15
N VAL A 72 -51.38 12.10 -21.61
CA VAL A 72 -51.37 13.07 -20.50
C VAL A 72 -51.24 14.50 -21.01
N ALA A 73 -50.50 14.70 -22.11
CA ALA A 73 -50.33 16.01 -22.74
C ALA A 73 -50.05 15.85 -24.24
N GLY A 74 -50.38 16.87 -25.04
CA GLY A 74 -50.30 16.82 -26.49
C GLY A 74 -51.39 15.97 -27.13
N GLN A 75 -51.20 15.64 -28.41
CA GLN A 75 -52.12 14.82 -29.21
C GLN A 75 -51.41 13.55 -29.68
N ALA A 76 -51.97 12.38 -29.36
CA ALA A 76 -51.55 11.10 -29.90
C ALA A 76 -52.74 10.15 -30.06
N GLY A 77 -52.96 9.64 -31.28
CA GLY A 77 -53.88 8.54 -31.56
C GLY A 77 -53.12 7.22 -31.55
N ILE A 78 -53.67 6.18 -30.92
CA ILE A 78 -53.02 4.88 -30.77
C ILE A 78 -53.92 3.81 -31.39
N ALA A 79 -53.41 3.09 -32.38
CA ALA A 79 -54.10 2.01 -33.08
C ALA A 79 -53.29 0.71 -33.03
N GLN A 80 -53.97 -0.43 -32.99
CA GLN A 80 -53.34 -1.75 -33.05
C GLN A 80 -53.94 -2.56 -34.20
N SER A 81 -53.08 -3.24 -34.95
CA SER A 81 -53.45 -4.22 -35.99
C SER A 81 -52.62 -5.49 -35.79
N GLY A 82 -53.22 -6.51 -35.19
CA GLY A 82 -52.54 -7.76 -34.84
C GLY A 82 -51.35 -7.54 -33.91
N ASN A 83 -50.15 -7.85 -34.42
CA ASN A 83 -48.84 -7.70 -33.76
C ASN A 83 -48.17 -6.32 -34.00
N GLN A 84 -48.85 -5.39 -34.67
CA GLN A 84 -48.34 -4.03 -34.91
C GLN A 84 -49.16 -2.98 -34.15
N MET A 85 -48.48 -1.98 -33.61
CA MET A 85 -49.09 -0.78 -33.02
C MET A 85 -48.57 0.47 -33.73
N THR A 86 -49.47 1.39 -34.04
CA THR A 86 -49.16 2.70 -34.62
C THR A 86 -49.57 3.81 -33.66
N VAL A 87 -48.65 4.71 -33.35
CA VAL A 87 -48.88 5.90 -32.53
C VAL A 87 -48.74 7.14 -33.42
N THR A 88 -49.87 7.70 -33.83
CA THR A 88 -49.93 8.92 -34.66
C THR A 88 -49.98 10.15 -33.75
N GLN A 89 -48.85 10.84 -33.60
CA GLN A 89 -48.69 12.06 -32.83
C GLN A 89 -49.06 13.29 -33.67
N GLY A 90 -49.91 14.16 -33.13
CA GLY A 90 -50.42 15.37 -33.82
C GLY A 90 -49.78 16.68 -33.36
N SER A 91 -49.03 16.68 -32.26
CA SER A 91 -48.36 17.86 -31.69
C SER A 91 -46.87 17.64 -31.53
N ASP A 92 -46.04 18.69 -31.58
CA ASP A 92 -44.57 18.58 -31.50
C ASP A 92 -44.05 17.84 -30.26
N LYS A 93 -44.79 17.91 -29.15
CA LYS A 93 -44.57 17.10 -27.95
C LYS A 93 -45.84 16.36 -27.59
N ALA A 94 -45.70 15.10 -27.16
CA ALA A 94 -46.77 14.31 -26.56
C ALA A 94 -46.23 13.52 -25.37
N ILE A 95 -47.06 13.34 -24.33
CA ILE A 95 -46.76 12.52 -23.15
C ILE A 95 -47.79 11.39 -23.08
N ILE A 96 -47.32 10.16 -23.03
CA ILE A 96 -48.14 8.95 -22.96
C ILE A 96 -47.66 8.12 -21.76
N ASN A 97 -48.52 7.97 -20.75
CA ASN A 97 -48.30 7.01 -19.66
C ASN A 97 -48.73 5.61 -20.11
N TRP A 98 -48.04 4.57 -19.65
CA TRP A 98 -48.28 3.16 -20.01
C TRP A 98 -48.27 2.25 -18.78
N GLN A 99 -49.18 1.26 -18.73
CA GLN A 99 -49.20 0.21 -17.70
C GLN A 99 -48.20 -0.91 -17.98
N SER A 100 -47.74 -1.04 -19.23
CA SER A 100 -46.45 -1.65 -19.57
C SER A 100 -46.01 -1.17 -20.95
N PHE A 101 -44.70 -1.09 -21.20
CA PHE A 101 -44.15 -0.81 -22.54
C PHE A 101 -43.17 -1.91 -22.92
N ASN A 102 -43.69 -2.93 -23.61
CA ASN A 102 -42.97 -4.13 -24.03
C ASN A 102 -43.24 -4.39 -25.52
N ILE A 103 -42.26 -4.93 -26.25
CA ILE A 103 -42.39 -5.27 -27.67
C ILE A 103 -41.83 -6.67 -27.87
N GLY A 104 -42.69 -7.67 -28.04
CA GLY A 104 -42.28 -9.06 -28.28
C GLY A 104 -41.49 -9.24 -29.57
N ALA A 105 -40.73 -10.33 -29.70
CA ALA A 105 -39.80 -10.56 -30.82
C ALA A 105 -40.45 -10.51 -32.24
N ASN A 106 -41.75 -10.79 -32.34
CA ASN A 106 -42.52 -10.73 -33.59
C ASN A 106 -43.38 -9.45 -33.69
N ALA A 107 -43.30 -8.52 -32.73
CA ALA A 107 -44.13 -7.32 -32.68
C ALA A 107 -43.40 -6.07 -33.20
N ALA A 108 -44.18 -5.04 -33.56
CA ALA A 108 -43.65 -3.76 -34.01
C ALA A 108 -44.46 -2.58 -33.45
N VAL A 109 -43.78 -1.49 -33.08
CA VAL A 109 -44.38 -0.22 -32.69
C VAL A 109 -43.84 0.90 -33.59
N GLN A 110 -44.71 1.57 -34.34
CA GLN A 110 -44.36 2.69 -35.22
C GLN A 110 -44.94 3.99 -34.64
N PHE A 111 -44.09 4.96 -34.34
CA PHE A 111 -44.49 6.35 -34.12
C PHE A 111 -44.52 7.09 -35.46
N ILE A 112 -45.58 7.86 -35.69
CA ILE A 112 -45.73 8.77 -36.83
C ILE A 112 -45.91 10.16 -36.23
N GLN A 113 -44.96 11.06 -36.43
CA GLN A 113 -44.84 12.32 -35.71
C GLN A 113 -44.78 13.52 -36.68
N PRO A 114 -45.15 14.75 -36.27
CA PRO A 114 -45.27 15.88 -37.19
C PRO A 114 -43.96 16.31 -37.88
N SER A 115 -42.82 16.04 -37.26
CA SER A 115 -41.49 16.39 -37.76
C SER A 115 -40.42 15.42 -37.23
N THR A 116 -39.18 15.57 -37.71
CA THR A 116 -37.99 14.90 -37.15
C THR A 116 -37.58 15.43 -35.77
N SER A 117 -37.99 16.65 -35.41
CA SER A 117 -37.74 17.28 -34.12
C SER A 117 -38.81 17.00 -33.06
N ALA A 118 -39.97 16.46 -33.47
CA ALA A 118 -41.06 16.13 -32.57
C ALA A 118 -40.70 14.97 -31.61
N VAL A 119 -41.27 14.98 -30.40
CA VAL A 119 -40.88 14.08 -29.30
C VAL A 119 -42.07 13.37 -28.68
N ALA A 120 -42.01 12.04 -28.60
CA ALA A 120 -42.97 11.19 -27.90
C ALA A 120 -42.38 10.72 -26.55
N LEU A 121 -42.86 11.26 -25.43
CA LEU A 121 -42.48 10.82 -24.08
C LEU A 121 -43.38 9.67 -23.62
N ASN A 122 -42.84 8.45 -23.61
CA ASN A 122 -43.49 7.24 -23.13
C ASN A 122 -43.02 6.95 -21.70
N ARG A 123 -43.90 7.09 -20.71
CA ARG A 123 -43.58 6.85 -19.30
C ARG A 123 -44.31 5.61 -18.79
N VAL A 124 -43.57 4.60 -18.34
CA VAL A 124 -44.13 3.42 -17.70
C VAL A 124 -44.48 3.75 -16.24
N ILE A 125 -45.72 3.51 -15.84
CA ILE A 125 -46.26 3.85 -14.50
C ILE A 125 -46.58 2.61 -13.63
N ALA A 126 -46.56 1.41 -14.23
CA ALA A 126 -46.70 0.12 -13.56
C ALA A 126 -46.02 -0.99 -14.39
N GLY A 127 -46.00 -2.21 -13.86
CA GLY A 127 -45.39 -3.36 -14.54
C GLY A 127 -43.86 -3.41 -14.43
N ASP A 128 -43.26 -4.47 -14.97
CA ASP A 128 -41.84 -4.77 -14.86
C ASP A 128 -40.95 -3.87 -15.77
N ALA A 129 -39.66 -4.19 -15.83
CA ALA A 129 -38.72 -3.60 -16.78
C ALA A 129 -39.20 -3.76 -18.24
N SER A 130 -38.97 -2.74 -19.06
CA SER A 130 -39.38 -2.70 -20.46
C SER A 130 -38.53 -3.64 -21.32
N GLN A 131 -39.14 -4.71 -21.80
CA GLN A 131 -38.54 -5.72 -22.67
C GLN A 131 -38.86 -5.41 -24.14
N ILE A 132 -37.86 -4.92 -24.88
CA ILE A 132 -37.92 -4.59 -26.31
C ILE A 132 -37.16 -5.66 -27.08
N HIS A 133 -37.87 -6.63 -27.66
CA HIS A 133 -37.31 -7.72 -28.47
C HIS A 133 -37.66 -7.60 -29.96
N GLY A 134 -38.76 -6.93 -30.29
CA GLY A 134 -39.21 -6.70 -31.67
C GLY A 134 -38.70 -5.38 -32.26
N LYS A 135 -39.55 -4.70 -33.03
CA LYS A 135 -39.22 -3.45 -33.71
C LYS A 135 -39.83 -2.21 -33.07
N LEU A 136 -39.07 -1.12 -33.00
CA LEU A 136 -39.53 0.21 -32.62
C LEU A 136 -39.03 1.22 -33.67
N SER A 137 -39.95 1.92 -34.34
CA SER A 137 -39.60 2.86 -35.40
C SER A 137 -40.27 4.21 -35.25
N ALA A 138 -39.59 5.29 -35.64
CA ALA A 138 -40.12 6.66 -35.57
C ALA A 138 -39.44 7.59 -36.58
N ASN A 139 -40.18 8.57 -37.12
CA ASN A 139 -39.57 9.63 -37.93
C ASN A 139 -39.01 10.79 -37.08
N GLY A 140 -39.48 10.95 -35.84
CA GLY A 140 -38.95 11.90 -34.85
C GLY A 140 -38.33 11.18 -33.65
N GLN A 141 -38.34 11.84 -32.49
CA GLN A 141 -37.72 11.31 -31.27
C GLN A 141 -38.70 10.49 -30.42
N VAL A 142 -38.21 9.40 -29.84
CA VAL A 142 -38.91 8.58 -28.85
C VAL A 142 -38.13 8.62 -27.54
N TRP A 143 -38.79 9.06 -26.47
CA TRP A 143 -38.25 8.99 -25.11
C TRP A 143 -39.01 7.88 -24.37
N LEU A 144 -38.30 6.98 -23.69
CA LEU A 144 -38.84 5.83 -22.96
C LEU A 144 -38.32 5.84 -21.53
N ILE A 145 -39.22 6.11 -20.57
CA ILE A 145 -38.91 6.21 -19.15
C ILE A 145 -39.52 5.01 -18.42
N ASN A 146 -38.69 4.13 -17.86
CA ASN A 146 -39.15 3.02 -17.00
C ASN A 146 -38.23 2.87 -15.77
N PRO A 147 -38.69 3.30 -14.57
CA PRO A 147 -37.99 3.13 -13.29
C PRO A 147 -37.43 1.72 -13.00
N ASN A 148 -38.08 0.68 -13.53
CA ASN A 148 -37.78 -0.72 -13.24
C ASN A 148 -36.68 -1.30 -14.16
N GLY A 149 -36.35 -0.60 -15.26
CA GLY A 149 -35.31 -1.01 -16.20
C GLY A 149 -35.76 -0.99 -17.66
N VAL A 150 -34.79 -1.03 -18.59
CA VAL A 150 -35.04 -1.17 -20.03
C VAL A 150 -34.05 -2.18 -20.63
N VAL A 151 -34.56 -3.13 -21.41
CA VAL A 151 -33.76 -4.14 -22.12
C VAL A 151 -34.11 -4.11 -23.60
N PHE A 152 -33.14 -3.76 -24.44
CA PHE A 152 -33.21 -3.98 -25.89
C PHE A 152 -32.60 -5.35 -26.17
N GLY A 153 -33.43 -6.38 -26.23
CA GLY A 153 -33.01 -7.78 -26.28
C GLY A 153 -32.35 -8.16 -27.60
N LYS A 154 -31.56 -9.24 -27.59
CA LYS A 154 -30.86 -9.72 -28.79
C LYS A 154 -31.82 -9.94 -29.96
N GLY A 155 -31.61 -9.19 -31.04
CA GLY A 155 -32.44 -9.19 -32.26
C GLY A 155 -33.42 -8.03 -32.38
N SER A 156 -33.60 -7.21 -31.34
CA SER A 156 -34.45 -6.01 -31.42
C SER A 156 -33.86 -4.96 -32.37
N GLN A 157 -34.74 -4.23 -33.04
CA GLN A 157 -34.37 -3.15 -33.96
C GLN A 157 -35.08 -1.86 -33.58
N VAL A 158 -34.32 -0.81 -33.26
CA VAL A 158 -34.83 0.53 -32.96
C VAL A 158 -34.32 1.50 -34.02
N ASP A 159 -35.20 2.05 -34.87
CA ASP A 159 -34.84 2.99 -35.95
C ASP A 159 -35.64 4.30 -35.80
N VAL A 160 -35.01 5.35 -35.27
CA VAL A 160 -35.70 6.58 -34.82
C VAL A 160 -34.98 7.86 -35.25
N GLY A 161 -35.65 9.02 -35.21
CA GLY A 161 -34.99 10.33 -35.31
C GLY A 161 -34.10 10.63 -34.10
N GLY A 162 -34.45 10.08 -32.93
CA GLY A 162 -33.61 10.04 -31.73
C GLY A 162 -34.24 9.20 -30.61
N LEU A 163 -33.41 8.69 -29.70
CA LEU A 163 -33.83 7.86 -28.56
C LEU A 163 -33.35 8.50 -27.25
N VAL A 164 -34.23 8.56 -26.24
CA VAL A 164 -33.81 8.74 -24.84
C VAL A 164 -34.43 7.62 -24.00
N ALA A 165 -33.64 6.60 -23.65
CA ALA A 165 -34.07 5.56 -22.73
C ALA A 165 -33.56 5.89 -21.33
N SER A 166 -34.43 5.83 -20.31
CA SER A 166 -34.09 6.25 -18.95
C SER A 166 -34.78 5.41 -17.87
N THR A 167 -34.06 5.12 -16.79
CA THR A 167 -34.64 4.61 -15.52
C THR A 167 -34.74 5.70 -14.45
N MET A 168 -34.33 6.91 -14.81
CA MET A 168 -34.48 8.16 -14.05
C MET A 168 -35.67 8.94 -14.61
N ASN A 169 -36.48 9.56 -13.75
CA ASN A 169 -37.71 10.24 -14.17
C ASN A 169 -37.45 11.70 -14.62
N ILE A 170 -38.27 12.18 -15.55
CA ILE A 170 -38.41 13.59 -15.92
C ILE A 170 -39.82 14.07 -15.58
N THR A 171 -39.96 15.32 -15.12
CA THR A 171 -41.27 15.94 -14.84
C THR A 171 -42.03 16.22 -16.14
N ASN A 172 -43.36 16.40 -16.09
CA ASN A 172 -44.08 16.81 -17.32
C ASN A 172 -43.72 18.25 -17.70
N GLU A 173 -43.46 19.06 -16.68
CA GLU A 173 -43.20 20.49 -16.69
C GLU A 173 -41.86 20.79 -17.38
N ASP A 174 -40.79 20.08 -16.99
CA ASP A 174 -39.47 20.19 -17.61
C ASP A 174 -39.50 19.69 -19.06
N PHE A 175 -40.16 18.55 -19.33
CA PHE A 175 -40.30 18.02 -20.68
C PHE A 175 -41.03 19.00 -21.62
N LEU A 176 -42.18 19.54 -21.19
CA LEU A 176 -42.94 20.52 -21.96
C LEU A 176 -42.14 21.83 -22.15
N ALA A 177 -41.43 22.28 -21.11
CA ALA A 177 -40.48 23.41 -21.21
C ALA A 177 -39.23 23.12 -22.08
N GLY A 178 -38.94 21.86 -22.42
CA GLY A 178 -37.81 21.46 -23.25
C GLY A 178 -36.51 21.19 -22.50
N LYS A 179 -36.55 21.11 -21.17
CA LYS A 179 -35.40 20.82 -20.31
C LYS A 179 -35.23 19.30 -20.19
N ALA A 180 -34.14 18.76 -20.73
CA ALA A 180 -33.83 17.32 -20.63
C ALA A 180 -33.15 16.99 -19.28
N VAL A 181 -33.90 17.19 -18.18
CA VAL A 181 -33.47 16.97 -16.80
C VAL A 181 -34.09 15.69 -16.25
N PHE A 182 -33.25 14.80 -15.71
CA PHE A 182 -33.65 13.50 -15.18
C PHE A 182 -33.15 13.33 -13.74
N THR A 183 -34.00 12.80 -12.85
CA THR A 183 -33.64 12.50 -11.45
C THR A 183 -33.95 11.06 -11.08
N ARG A 184 -33.06 10.43 -10.31
CA ARG A 184 -33.17 8.99 -9.98
C ARG A 184 -34.27 8.71 -8.96
N ASN A 185 -34.50 9.61 -8.00
CA ASN A 185 -35.55 9.46 -6.96
C ASN A 185 -35.54 8.08 -6.26
N GLY A 186 -34.35 7.48 -6.08
CA GLY A 186 -34.19 6.18 -5.44
C GLY A 186 -34.29 4.94 -6.36
N THR A 187 -34.57 5.09 -7.67
CA THR A 187 -34.62 3.95 -8.60
C THR A 187 -33.28 3.22 -8.70
N THR A 188 -33.35 1.94 -9.09
CA THR A 188 -32.20 1.04 -9.24
C THR A 188 -32.19 0.28 -10.57
N GLY A 189 -33.22 0.42 -11.41
CA GLY A 189 -33.28 -0.24 -12.71
C GLY A 189 -32.11 0.14 -13.61
N GLY A 190 -31.54 -0.85 -14.30
CA GLY A 190 -30.48 -0.65 -15.30
C GLY A 190 -31.00 -0.62 -16.74
N ILE A 191 -30.14 -0.20 -17.67
CA ILE A 191 -30.35 -0.28 -19.12
C ILE A 191 -29.35 -1.27 -19.72
N VAL A 192 -29.84 -2.20 -20.54
CA VAL A 192 -29.01 -3.13 -21.31
C VAL A 192 -29.43 -3.12 -22.78
N ASN A 193 -28.49 -2.84 -23.69
CA ASN A 193 -28.67 -3.06 -25.12
C ASN A 193 -27.94 -4.33 -25.57
N GLN A 194 -28.65 -5.23 -26.24
CA GLN A 194 -28.15 -6.43 -26.93
C GLN A 194 -28.66 -6.49 -28.39
N GLY A 195 -29.47 -5.52 -28.81
CA GLY A 195 -30.00 -5.37 -30.16
C GLY A 195 -29.28 -4.28 -30.96
N THR A 196 -29.98 -3.71 -31.94
CA THR A 196 -29.49 -2.58 -32.74
C THR A 196 -30.33 -1.34 -32.47
N ILE A 197 -29.67 -0.23 -32.15
CA ILE A 197 -30.29 1.10 -32.01
C ILE A 197 -29.66 2.03 -33.04
N ASN A 198 -30.48 2.58 -33.94
CA ASN A 198 -30.09 3.54 -34.96
C ASN A 198 -30.88 4.84 -34.75
N ALA A 199 -30.16 5.95 -34.57
CA ALA A 199 -30.70 7.28 -34.78
C ALA A 199 -30.44 7.74 -36.22
N ALA A 200 -31.29 8.63 -36.72
CA ALA A 200 -31.04 9.37 -37.95
C ALA A 200 -29.75 10.23 -37.86
N ASP A 201 -29.24 10.69 -39.00
CA ASP A 201 -28.05 11.55 -39.03
C ASP A 201 -28.33 12.87 -38.28
N GLY A 202 -27.42 13.26 -37.36
CA GLY A 202 -27.62 14.36 -36.42
C GLY A 202 -28.44 14.01 -35.16
N GLY A 203 -28.95 12.78 -35.06
CA GLY A 203 -29.79 12.33 -33.96
C GLY A 203 -29.05 12.05 -32.64
N LEU A 204 -29.82 11.99 -31.56
CA LEU A 204 -29.35 11.64 -30.21
C LEU A 204 -29.75 10.19 -29.87
N VAL A 205 -28.83 9.43 -29.27
CA VAL A 205 -29.15 8.24 -28.47
C VAL A 205 -28.64 8.47 -27.05
N ALA A 206 -29.53 8.70 -26.10
CA ALA A 206 -29.21 8.80 -24.67
C ALA A 206 -29.72 7.58 -23.89
N LEU A 207 -28.84 6.95 -23.10
CA LEU A 207 -29.16 5.85 -22.18
C LEU A 207 -28.80 6.28 -20.75
N LEU A 208 -29.81 6.50 -19.90
CA LEU A 208 -29.67 7.16 -18.60
C LEU A 208 -30.10 6.25 -17.45
N ALA A 209 -29.14 5.70 -16.69
CA ALA A 209 -29.44 4.79 -15.56
C ALA A 209 -28.23 4.65 -14.61
N PRO A 210 -28.42 4.20 -13.36
CA PRO A 210 -27.32 3.83 -12.45
C PRO A 210 -26.40 2.72 -13.01
N THR A 211 -26.90 1.92 -13.94
CA THR A 211 -26.11 0.94 -14.68
C THR A 211 -26.56 0.93 -16.13
N VAL A 212 -25.64 1.25 -17.05
CA VAL A 212 -25.85 1.26 -18.51
C VAL A 212 -24.84 0.30 -19.15
N ARG A 213 -25.33 -0.62 -19.98
CA ARG A 213 -24.52 -1.66 -20.63
C ARG A 213 -24.84 -1.77 -22.12
N ASN A 214 -23.87 -1.49 -22.99
CA ASN A 214 -23.99 -1.76 -24.42
C ASN A 214 -23.26 -3.07 -24.79
N GLU A 215 -24.05 -4.13 -24.98
CA GLU A 215 -23.64 -5.44 -25.50
C GLU A 215 -24.11 -5.66 -26.96
N GLY A 216 -24.68 -4.62 -27.59
CA GLY A 216 -25.19 -4.60 -28.96
C GLY A 216 -24.60 -3.46 -29.80
N ILE A 217 -25.37 -2.98 -30.78
CA ILE A 217 -24.97 -1.90 -31.70
C ILE A 217 -25.75 -0.62 -31.38
N VAL A 218 -25.06 0.52 -31.32
CA VAL A 218 -25.65 1.86 -31.28
C VAL A 218 -25.05 2.75 -32.37
N THR A 219 -25.89 3.39 -33.18
CA THR A 219 -25.48 4.25 -34.31
C THR A 219 -26.14 5.63 -34.21
N ALA A 220 -25.36 6.70 -34.30
CA ALA A 220 -25.82 8.10 -34.39
C ALA A 220 -24.79 8.97 -35.15
N ARG A 221 -24.71 8.80 -36.48
CA ARG A 221 -23.76 9.54 -37.34
C ARG A 221 -24.09 11.03 -37.32
N LEU A 222 -23.07 11.90 -37.37
CA LEU A 222 -23.18 13.37 -37.23
C LEU A 222 -23.91 13.82 -35.94
N GLY A 223 -24.20 12.90 -35.01
CA GLY A 223 -25.07 13.09 -33.87
C GLY A 223 -24.37 12.84 -32.53
N THR A 224 -25.07 12.29 -31.56
CA THR A 224 -24.46 11.94 -30.26
C THR A 224 -24.98 10.63 -29.69
N VAL A 225 -24.06 9.81 -29.15
CA VAL A 225 -24.39 8.71 -28.24
C VAL A 225 -23.94 9.09 -26.82
N ALA A 226 -24.90 9.20 -25.90
CA ALA A 226 -24.67 9.55 -24.50
C ALA A 226 -25.10 8.39 -23.59
N MET A 227 -24.20 7.93 -22.72
CA MET A 227 -24.50 6.95 -21.69
C MET A 227 -24.05 7.50 -20.34
N ALA A 228 -24.98 7.66 -19.40
CA ALA A 228 -24.71 8.41 -18.18
C ALA A 228 -25.38 7.82 -16.93
N ALA A 229 -24.68 7.91 -15.80
CA ALA A 229 -25.08 7.35 -14.51
C ALA A 229 -24.81 8.31 -13.33
N GLY A 230 -25.88 8.73 -12.64
CA GLY A 230 -25.83 9.68 -11.51
C GLY A 230 -27.14 9.71 -10.72
N ASP A 231 -27.22 10.52 -9.67
CA ASP A 231 -28.51 10.77 -8.96
C ASP A 231 -29.38 11.81 -9.69
N ARG A 232 -28.75 12.71 -10.45
CA ARG A 232 -29.37 13.61 -11.43
C ARG A 232 -28.50 13.69 -12.68
N ILE A 233 -29.13 13.78 -13.85
CA ILE A 233 -28.48 13.99 -15.15
C ILE A 233 -29.21 15.10 -15.89
N THR A 234 -28.46 16.02 -16.51
CA THR A 234 -29.00 17.03 -17.43
C THR A 234 -28.31 16.89 -18.79
N LEU A 235 -29.10 16.77 -19.85
CA LEU A 235 -28.62 16.85 -21.22
C LEU A 235 -28.88 18.27 -21.75
N ASP A 236 -27.84 18.93 -22.24
CA ASP A 236 -27.94 20.30 -22.76
C ASP A 236 -27.31 20.44 -24.14
N ALA A 237 -27.87 21.31 -24.97
CA ALA A 237 -27.36 21.60 -26.31
C ALA A 237 -26.28 22.68 -26.21
N GLY A 238 -25.01 22.26 -26.16
CA GLY A 238 -23.88 23.16 -26.00
C GLY A 238 -23.80 24.21 -27.12
N ALA A 239 -23.26 25.39 -26.80
CA ALA A 239 -23.16 26.54 -27.70
C ALA A 239 -22.33 26.29 -28.98
N ASN A 240 -21.63 25.16 -29.08
CA ASN A 240 -20.89 24.67 -30.24
C ASN A 240 -21.65 23.59 -31.05
N GLY A 241 -22.92 23.32 -30.76
CA GLY A 241 -23.74 22.30 -31.40
C GLY A 241 -23.53 20.87 -30.89
N LEU A 242 -22.64 20.66 -29.92
CA LEU A 242 -22.39 19.35 -29.31
C LEU A 242 -23.11 19.21 -27.96
N LEU A 243 -23.59 18.00 -27.66
CA LEU A 243 -24.28 17.73 -26.40
C LEU A 243 -23.33 17.87 -25.20
N GLN A 244 -23.78 18.56 -24.16
CA GLN A 244 -23.18 18.51 -22.82
C GLN A 244 -23.99 17.58 -21.91
N VAL A 245 -23.30 16.79 -21.09
CA VAL A 245 -23.91 15.83 -20.16
C VAL A 245 -23.44 16.18 -18.75
N ALA A 246 -24.27 16.92 -18.01
CA ALA A 246 -24.00 17.21 -16.62
C ALA A 246 -24.55 16.08 -15.73
N VAL A 247 -23.74 15.62 -14.78
CA VAL A 247 -24.06 14.50 -13.87
C VAL A 247 -23.77 14.94 -12.43
N ASP A 248 -24.73 14.71 -11.55
CA ASP A 248 -24.59 14.86 -10.10
C ASP A 248 -24.16 13.51 -9.47
N PRO A 249 -23.24 13.51 -8.48
CA PRO A 249 -22.73 12.30 -7.84
C PRO A 249 -23.83 11.33 -7.34
N ALA A 250 -23.69 10.04 -7.66
CA ALA A 250 -24.62 9.03 -7.19
C ALA A 250 -24.29 8.54 -5.77
N THR A 251 -25.31 8.41 -4.93
CA THR A 251 -25.25 7.71 -3.63
C THR A 251 -25.18 6.18 -3.74
N VAL A 252 -24.97 5.64 -4.94
CA VAL A 252 -24.93 4.21 -5.27
C VAL A 252 -23.85 3.93 -6.31
N LYS A 253 -23.31 2.69 -6.35
CA LYS A 253 -22.32 2.31 -7.36
C LYS A 253 -22.87 2.48 -8.78
N THR A 254 -22.15 3.25 -9.59
CA THR A 254 -22.50 3.51 -11.00
C THR A 254 -21.60 2.75 -11.96
N LEU A 255 -22.18 2.26 -13.06
CA LEU A 255 -21.48 1.57 -14.14
C LEU A 255 -21.97 2.07 -15.50
N VAL A 256 -21.06 2.47 -16.37
CA VAL A 256 -21.32 2.73 -17.79
C VAL A 256 -20.30 1.93 -18.62
N GLU A 257 -20.75 0.88 -19.30
CA GLU A 257 -19.85 0.00 -20.07
C GLU A 257 -20.26 -0.23 -21.54
N ASN A 258 -19.27 -0.28 -22.42
CA ASN A 258 -19.40 -0.75 -23.79
C ASN A 258 -18.60 -2.05 -24.02
N LYS A 259 -19.30 -3.07 -24.53
CA LYS A 259 -18.79 -4.43 -24.80
C LYS A 259 -18.91 -4.85 -26.26
N GLN A 260 -19.64 -4.09 -27.10
CA GLN A 260 -19.77 -4.39 -28.53
C GLN A 260 -19.49 -3.16 -29.39
N LEU A 261 -20.48 -2.43 -29.90
CA LEU A 261 -20.23 -1.39 -30.91
C LEU A 261 -21.05 -0.10 -30.68
N ILE A 262 -20.35 1.03 -30.77
CA ILE A 262 -20.93 2.38 -30.83
C ILE A 262 -20.32 3.11 -32.04
N VAL A 263 -21.15 3.72 -32.88
CA VAL A 263 -20.74 4.49 -34.07
C VAL A 263 -21.40 5.88 -34.06
N ALA A 264 -20.59 6.92 -34.00
CA ALA A 264 -20.99 8.32 -34.09
C ALA A 264 -20.00 9.10 -35.00
N ASP A 265 -19.74 8.59 -36.21
CA ASP A 265 -18.84 9.23 -37.17
C ASP A 265 -19.32 10.65 -37.50
N GLY A 266 -18.40 11.62 -37.41
CA GLY A 266 -18.65 13.06 -37.50
C GLY A 266 -19.44 13.65 -36.33
N GLY A 267 -19.62 12.90 -35.25
CA GLY A 267 -20.38 13.26 -34.05
C GLY A 267 -19.62 12.92 -32.75
N GLN A 268 -20.36 12.68 -31.67
CA GLN A 268 -19.79 12.54 -30.33
C GLN A 268 -20.26 11.27 -29.61
N VAL A 269 -19.37 10.64 -28.85
CA VAL A 269 -19.70 9.62 -27.85
C VAL A 269 -19.31 10.14 -26.46
N VAL A 270 -20.24 10.08 -25.51
CA VAL A 270 -20.02 10.42 -24.10
C VAL A 270 -20.42 9.23 -23.22
N MET A 271 -19.49 8.76 -22.41
CA MET A 271 -19.71 7.76 -21.36
C MET A 271 -19.29 8.37 -20.03
N THR A 272 -20.22 8.55 -19.10
CA THR A 272 -19.88 9.22 -17.83
C THR A 272 -20.64 8.68 -16.62
N GLY A 273 -19.96 8.59 -15.49
CA GLY A 273 -20.56 8.22 -14.21
C GLY A 273 -19.92 9.00 -13.07
N LYS A 274 -20.71 9.39 -12.07
CA LYS A 274 -20.17 9.98 -10.84
C LYS A 274 -20.65 9.25 -9.59
N ALA A 275 -19.86 9.35 -8.53
CA ALA A 275 -20.05 8.69 -7.25
C ALA A 275 -19.88 9.70 -6.11
N ALA A 276 -20.69 9.57 -5.05
CA ALA A 276 -20.63 10.49 -3.91
C ALA A 276 -19.54 10.13 -2.89
N ASP A 277 -19.03 8.90 -2.91
CA ASP A 277 -17.98 8.41 -2.01
C ASP A 277 -17.22 7.18 -2.57
N ALA A 278 -16.18 6.75 -1.85
CA ALA A 278 -15.39 5.57 -2.17
C ALA A 278 -16.17 4.22 -2.13
N LEU A 279 -17.33 4.17 -1.48
CA LEU A 279 -18.18 2.97 -1.41
C LEU A 279 -19.13 2.87 -2.61
N SER A 280 -19.47 4.02 -3.21
CA SER A 280 -20.29 4.21 -4.42
C SER A 280 -19.46 4.42 -5.70
N ALA A 281 -18.13 4.28 -5.62
CA ALA A 281 -17.15 4.44 -6.72
C ALA A 281 -17.68 4.08 -8.12
N SER A 282 -17.58 5.04 -9.04
CA SER A 282 -18.11 4.98 -10.40
C SER A 282 -17.13 4.30 -11.36
N VAL A 283 -17.63 3.45 -12.26
CA VAL A 283 -16.80 2.81 -13.30
C VAL A 283 -17.31 3.17 -14.71
N VAL A 284 -16.43 3.72 -15.54
CA VAL A 284 -16.64 3.89 -16.98
C VAL A 284 -15.70 2.94 -17.71
N ALA A 285 -16.21 2.02 -18.54
CA ALA A 285 -15.40 0.95 -19.12
C ALA A 285 -15.67 0.71 -20.61
N ASN A 286 -14.62 0.66 -21.43
CA ASN A 286 -14.71 0.13 -22.79
C ASN A 286 -13.94 -1.18 -22.93
N THR A 287 -14.58 -2.16 -23.57
CA THR A 287 -13.96 -3.41 -24.04
C THR A 287 -14.36 -3.77 -25.47
N GLY A 288 -15.41 -3.14 -26.01
CA GLY A 288 -15.79 -3.20 -27.42
C GLY A 288 -15.12 -2.11 -28.26
N THR A 289 -15.79 -1.72 -29.35
CA THR A 289 -15.37 -0.63 -30.24
C THR A 289 -16.25 0.59 -30.01
N ILE A 290 -15.62 1.76 -29.92
CA ILE A 290 -16.26 3.07 -30.02
C ILE A 290 -15.62 3.78 -31.20
N GLN A 291 -16.44 4.16 -32.18
CA GLN A 291 -16.01 4.79 -33.42
C GLN A 291 -16.70 6.15 -33.57
N ALA A 292 -15.91 7.21 -33.72
CA ALA A 292 -16.34 8.56 -34.05
C ALA A 292 -15.33 9.18 -35.02
N ARG A 293 -15.21 8.59 -36.21
CA ARG A 293 -14.25 9.06 -37.23
C ARG A 293 -14.66 10.42 -37.78
N ALA A 294 -13.71 11.19 -38.33
CA ALA A 294 -14.05 12.43 -39.00
C ALA A 294 -14.88 12.20 -40.27
N VAL A 295 -15.84 13.10 -40.55
CA VAL A 295 -16.68 13.09 -41.76
C VAL A 295 -16.68 14.49 -42.35
N ALA A 296 -16.01 14.67 -43.50
CA ALA A 296 -15.68 15.98 -44.05
C ALA A 296 -15.00 16.87 -42.99
N GLU A 297 -15.51 18.08 -42.74
CA GLU A 297 -14.97 19.01 -41.74
C GLU A 297 -15.37 18.67 -40.29
N HIS A 298 -16.25 17.68 -40.07
CA HIS A 298 -16.72 17.31 -38.74
C HIS A 298 -15.76 16.32 -38.06
N GLN A 299 -14.93 16.83 -37.16
CA GLN A 299 -14.09 16.02 -36.26
C GLN A 299 -14.96 15.31 -35.22
N GLY A 300 -14.82 13.99 -35.08
CA GLY A 300 -15.52 13.24 -34.04
C GLY A 300 -14.86 13.35 -32.66
N ARG A 301 -15.64 13.05 -31.61
CA ARG A 301 -15.18 13.10 -30.19
C ARG A 301 -15.60 11.86 -29.41
N ILE A 302 -14.71 11.36 -28.54
CA ILE A 302 -14.97 10.24 -27.63
C ILE A 302 -14.56 10.66 -26.21
N LEU A 303 -15.50 10.70 -25.26
CA LEU A 303 -15.27 11.11 -23.87
C LEU A 303 -15.67 9.99 -22.91
N LEU A 304 -14.72 9.45 -22.15
CA LEU A 304 -14.94 8.48 -21.07
C LEU A 304 -14.54 9.13 -19.74
N ILE A 305 -15.53 9.60 -18.97
CA ILE A 305 -15.31 10.48 -17.80
C ILE A 305 -15.99 9.88 -16.56
N ALA A 306 -15.22 9.23 -15.70
CA ALA A 306 -15.67 8.81 -14.37
C ALA A 306 -15.37 9.90 -13.31
N ASP A 307 -15.75 9.66 -12.06
CA ASP A 307 -15.49 10.58 -10.96
C ASP A 307 -13.99 10.85 -10.67
N MET A 308 -13.64 12.09 -10.33
CA MET A 308 -12.26 12.53 -10.08
C MET A 308 -11.79 12.40 -8.62
N GLU A 309 -12.64 11.96 -7.68
CA GLU A 309 -12.23 11.62 -6.32
C GLU A 309 -12.18 10.09 -6.11
N HIS A 310 -13.14 9.36 -6.70
CA HIS A 310 -13.39 7.95 -6.41
C HIS A 310 -13.58 7.05 -7.64
N GLY A 311 -13.56 7.60 -8.85
CA GLY A 311 -13.91 6.88 -10.08
C GLY A 311 -12.76 6.13 -10.75
N GLU A 312 -13.10 5.14 -11.59
CA GLU A 312 -12.17 4.50 -12.51
C GLU A 312 -12.67 4.54 -13.97
N THR A 313 -11.79 4.98 -14.89
CA THR A 313 -11.98 4.83 -16.34
C THR A 313 -11.09 3.70 -16.85
N GLN A 314 -11.71 2.60 -17.31
CA GLN A 314 -11.04 1.39 -17.80
C GLN A 314 -11.07 1.34 -19.34
N VAL A 315 -9.88 1.40 -19.95
CA VAL A 315 -9.71 1.51 -21.41
C VAL A 315 -9.14 0.21 -21.98
N GLY A 316 -10.04 -0.61 -22.54
CA GLY A 316 -9.72 -1.73 -23.43
C GLY A 316 -10.41 -1.58 -24.78
N GLY A 317 -10.39 -2.64 -25.60
CA GLY A 317 -11.08 -2.65 -26.89
C GLY A 317 -10.49 -1.67 -27.90
N THR A 318 -11.34 -0.90 -28.60
CA THR A 318 -10.93 0.12 -29.58
C THR A 318 -11.63 1.45 -29.32
N LEU A 319 -10.87 2.55 -29.29
CA LEU A 319 -11.39 3.92 -29.39
C LEU A 319 -10.84 4.56 -30.66
N ASP A 320 -11.70 4.82 -31.64
CA ASP A 320 -11.33 5.28 -32.98
C ASP A 320 -12.00 6.62 -33.31
N ALA A 321 -11.21 7.70 -33.21
CA ALA A 321 -11.56 9.03 -33.70
C ALA A 321 -10.64 9.44 -34.88
N SER A 322 -10.26 8.48 -35.73
CA SER A 322 -9.38 8.73 -36.88
C SER A 322 -10.08 9.47 -38.03
N ALA A 323 -9.29 10.01 -38.96
CA ALA A 323 -9.77 10.61 -40.21
C ALA A 323 -9.18 9.86 -41.43
N PRO A 324 -9.62 8.61 -41.68
CA PRO A 324 -9.04 7.76 -42.73
C PRO A 324 -9.48 8.15 -44.15
N ALA A 325 -10.59 8.88 -44.28
CA ALA A 325 -11.12 9.40 -45.55
C ALA A 325 -10.62 10.83 -45.86
N GLY A 326 -9.70 11.37 -45.04
CA GLY A 326 -9.27 12.76 -45.07
C GLY A 326 -9.99 13.64 -44.04
N GLY A 327 -9.46 14.84 -43.83
CA GLY A 327 -9.87 15.75 -42.76
C GLY A 327 -8.99 15.58 -41.51
N ASN A 328 -9.15 16.48 -40.53
CA ASN A 328 -8.38 16.41 -39.29
C ASN A 328 -8.90 15.29 -38.37
N GLY A 329 -8.00 14.63 -37.65
CA GLY A 329 -8.34 13.62 -36.66
C GLY A 329 -9.10 14.20 -35.47
N GLY A 330 -9.93 13.37 -34.83
CA GLY A 330 -10.80 13.74 -33.72
C GLY A 330 -10.11 13.77 -32.35
N PHE A 331 -10.91 13.94 -31.30
CA PHE A 331 -10.45 14.08 -29.92
C PHE A 331 -10.93 12.90 -29.06
N ILE A 332 -10.02 12.32 -28.28
CA ILE A 332 -10.32 11.27 -27.30
C ILE A 332 -9.94 11.77 -25.92
N GLU A 333 -10.82 11.58 -24.95
CA GLU A 333 -10.60 11.91 -23.54
C GLU A 333 -10.97 10.72 -22.65
N THR A 334 -10.09 10.39 -21.71
CA THR A 334 -10.27 9.32 -20.73
C THR A 334 -9.85 9.85 -19.36
N SER A 335 -10.81 10.25 -18.54
CA SER A 335 -10.62 11.01 -17.29
C SER A 335 -11.29 10.29 -16.12
N ALA A 336 -10.61 10.22 -14.97
CA ALA A 336 -11.08 9.61 -13.72
C ALA A 336 -9.99 9.71 -12.64
N ALA A 337 -10.37 9.63 -11.35
CA ALA A 337 -9.40 9.54 -10.23
C ALA A 337 -8.30 8.48 -10.48
N ARG A 338 -8.69 7.36 -11.11
CA ARG A 338 -7.80 6.37 -11.73
C ARG A 338 -8.18 6.12 -13.20
N VAL A 339 -7.24 6.28 -14.11
CA VAL A 339 -7.35 5.77 -15.50
C VAL A 339 -6.47 4.53 -15.64
N THR A 340 -7.01 3.45 -16.21
CA THR A 340 -6.31 2.17 -16.40
C THR A 340 -6.44 1.73 -17.87
N VAL A 341 -5.33 1.57 -18.59
CA VAL A 341 -5.28 1.22 -20.01
C VAL A 341 -4.71 -0.19 -20.20
N ALA A 342 -5.42 -1.03 -20.95
CA ALA A 342 -4.99 -2.39 -21.26
C ALA A 342 -4.02 -2.44 -22.45
N ASP A 343 -3.02 -3.34 -22.41
CA ASP A 343 -2.04 -3.53 -23.50
C ASP A 343 -2.65 -3.92 -24.86
N SER A 344 -3.87 -4.44 -24.86
CA SER A 344 -4.62 -4.78 -26.06
C SER A 344 -5.63 -3.70 -26.48
N ALA A 345 -5.54 -2.49 -25.95
CA ALA A 345 -6.35 -1.35 -26.36
C ALA A 345 -5.81 -0.73 -27.65
N LEU A 346 -6.69 -0.44 -28.61
CA LEU A 346 -6.35 0.22 -29.87
C LEU A 346 -6.95 1.62 -29.90
N ILE A 347 -6.11 2.63 -29.69
CA ILE A 347 -6.51 4.04 -29.61
C ILE A 347 -5.95 4.77 -30.82
N THR A 348 -6.80 5.46 -31.59
CA THR A 348 -6.38 6.19 -32.81
C THR A 348 -7.16 7.49 -33.03
N THR A 349 -6.41 8.58 -33.19
CA THR A 349 -6.85 9.90 -33.69
C THR A 349 -6.20 10.25 -35.02
N LYS A 350 -5.63 9.26 -35.72
CA LYS A 350 -4.77 9.48 -36.90
C LYS A 350 -5.55 10.04 -38.10
N ALA A 351 -5.02 11.09 -38.73
CA ALA A 351 -5.48 11.56 -40.03
C ALA A 351 -4.70 10.90 -41.17
N ALA A 352 -5.38 10.56 -42.27
CA ALA A 352 -4.73 10.15 -43.52
C ALA A 352 -4.23 11.36 -44.32
N SER A 353 -4.95 12.48 -44.26
CA SER A 353 -4.55 13.78 -44.80
C SER A 353 -5.14 14.90 -43.94
N GLY A 354 -4.27 15.79 -43.43
CA GLY A 354 -4.61 16.76 -42.40
C GLY A 354 -3.80 16.53 -41.11
N GLN A 355 -4.17 17.23 -40.03
CA GLN A 355 -3.56 17.05 -38.72
C GLN A 355 -4.19 15.85 -37.99
N SER A 356 -3.37 14.98 -37.43
CA SER A 356 -3.86 13.93 -36.52
C SER A 356 -4.25 14.54 -35.18
N GLY A 357 -5.33 14.05 -34.57
CA GLY A 357 -5.93 14.66 -33.39
C GLY A 357 -5.26 14.26 -32.07
N THR A 358 -5.90 14.57 -30.94
CA THR A 358 -5.31 14.42 -29.59
C THR A 358 -6.03 13.37 -28.75
N TRP A 359 -5.28 12.52 -28.05
CA TRP A 359 -5.78 11.77 -26.90
C TRP A 359 -5.30 12.42 -25.60
N LEU A 360 -6.23 12.67 -24.67
CA LEU A 360 -6.00 13.15 -23.31
C LEU A 360 -6.32 12.05 -22.28
N ILE A 361 -5.41 11.83 -21.34
CA ILE A 361 -5.64 11.11 -20.07
C ILE A 361 -5.55 12.12 -18.92
N ASP A 362 -6.54 12.14 -18.02
CA ASP A 362 -6.54 12.98 -16.80
C ASP A 362 -6.87 12.16 -15.53
N PRO A 363 -5.86 11.85 -14.69
CA PRO A 363 -6.04 11.22 -13.38
C PRO A 363 -5.29 11.93 -12.25
N ASN A 364 -5.50 11.51 -10.99
CA ASN A 364 -4.88 12.19 -9.84
C ASN A 364 -3.37 11.86 -9.67
N ASP A 365 -2.90 10.78 -10.30
CA ASP A 365 -1.49 10.41 -10.52
C ASP A 365 -1.43 9.50 -11.77
N PHE A 366 -0.31 9.50 -12.51
CA PHE A 366 -0.09 8.57 -13.62
C PHE A 366 1.28 7.89 -13.54
N THR A 367 1.31 6.57 -13.70
CA THR A 367 2.55 5.77 -13.72
C THR A 367 2.58 4.86 -14.94
N ILE A 368 3.53 5.12 -15.84
CA ILE A 368 3.88 4.23 -16.95
C ILE A 368 4.84 3.17 -16.39
N ALA A 369 4.45 1.91 -16.41
CA ALA A 369 5.26 0.79 -15.90
C ALA A 369 4.89 -0.55 -16.54
N ALA A 370 5.88 -1.43 -16.73
CA ALA A 370 5.71 -2.75 -17.35
C ALA A 370 4.78 -3.70 -16.55
N SER A 371 4.52 -3.39 -15.28
CA SER A 371 3.46 -4.00 -14.47
C SER A 371 3.08 -3.07 -13.31
N GLY A 372 1.83 -3.11 -12.85
CA GLY A 372 1.36 -2.34 -11.70
C GLY A 372 1.20 -0.82 -11.90
N GLY A 373 1.52 -0.30 -13.09
CA GLY A 373 1.21 1.07 -13.50
C GLY A 373 -0.22 1.21 -14.08
N ASN A 374 -0.53 2.41 -14.53
CA ASN A 374 -1.77 2.73 -15.25
C ASN A 374 -1.75 2.22 -16.71
N MET A 375 -0.55 2.11 -17.30
CA MET A 375 -0.30 1.80 -18.71
C MET A 375 1.15 1.33 -18.87
N THR A 376 1.44 0.44 -19.84
CA THR A 376 2.83 0.02 -20.14
C THR A 376 3.53 0.99 -21.09
N GLY A 377 4.87 1.04 -21.05
CA GLY A 377 5.66 1.86 -21.96
C GLY A 377 5.50 1.43 -23.43
N ALA A 378 5.26 0.13 -23.66
CA ALA A 378 4.88 -0.42 -24.97
C ALA A 378 3.53 0.13 -25.45
N ALA A 379 2.51 0.22 -24.59
CA ALA A 379 1.22 0.81 -24.95
C ALA A 379 1.34 2.32 -25.25
N VAL A 380 2.14 3.07 -24.48
CA VAL A 380 2.40 4.50 -24.72
C VAL A 380 3.12 4.71 -26.06
N SER A 381 4.10 3.87 -26.36
CA SER A 381 4.81 3.83 -27.64
C SER A 381 3.85 3.57 -28.82
N ALA A 382 2.95 2.60 -28.66
CA ALA A 382 1.92 2.30 -29.67
C ALA A 382 0.90 3.44 -29.81
N ALA A 383 0.55 4.13 -28.73
CA ALA A 383 -0.31 5.31 -28.78
C ALA A 383 0.32 6.44 -29.59
N LEU A 384 1.58 6.80 -29.31
CA LEU A 384 2.32 7.84 -30.04
C LEU A 384 2.52 7.51 -31.52
N GLN A 385 2.54 6.24 -31.90
CA GLN A 385 2.65 5.82 -33.31
C GLN A 385 1.30 5.82 -34.07
N ASN A 386 0.17 5.78 -33.36
CA ASN A 386 -1.19 5.65 -33.89
C ASN A 386 -2.09 6.88 -33.67
N ASN A 387 -1.60 7.92 -33.00
CA ASN A 387 -2.35 9.16 -32.71
C ASN A 387 -1.57 10.39 -33.22
N GLY A 388 -2.16 11.58 -33.12
CA GLY A 388 -1.45 12.84 -33.27
C GLY A 388 -0.68 13.19 -32.00
N ASN A 389 -1.25 14.01 -31.12
CA ASN A 389 -0.65 14.28 -29.82
C ASN A 389 -1.22 13.34 -28.74
N PHE A 390 -0.39 12.98 -27.77
CA PHE A 390 -0.82 12.22 -26.59
C PHE A 390 -0.45 13.03 -25.34
N THR A 391 -1.47 13.48 -24.61
CA THR A 391 -1.33 14.24 -23.38
C THR A 391 -1.71 13.36 -22.19
N ILE A 392 -0.84 13.32 -21.19
CA ILE A 392 -1.12 12.86 -19.84
C ILE A 392 -1.09 14.12 -18.97
N GLU A 393 -2.24 14.51 -18.46
CA GLU A 393 -2.40 15.59 -17.48
C GLU A 393 -2.70 14.98 -16.12
N THR A 394 -2.34 15.63 -15.01
CA THR A 394 -2.78 15.19 -13.68
C THR A 394 -3.58 16.26 -12.96
N ALA A 395 -4.64 15.82 -12.28
CA ALA A 395 -5.56 16.70 -11.57
C ALA A 395 -4.86 17.57 -10.52
N THR A 396 -5.44 18.76 -10.30
CA THR A 396 -4.85 19.78 -9.42
C THR A 396 -4.93 19.37 -7.94
N GLN A 397 -3.91 19.68 -7.13
CA GLN A 397 -3.86 19.29 -5.71
C GLN A 397 -5.06 19.86 -4.94
N GLY A 398 -5.97 18.98 -4.53
CA GLY A 398 -7.19 19.34 -3.81
C GLY A 398 -8.34 18.37 -4.06
N THR A 399 -8.45 17.80 -5.27
CA THR A 399 -9.33 16.65 -5.53
C THR A 399 -8.74 15.38 -4.90
N ALA A 400 -9.61 14.53 -4.34
CA ALA A 400 -9.18 13.51 -3.40
C ALA A 400 -8.39 12.35 -4.05
N GLY A 401 -7.27 11.98 -3.43
CA GLY A 401 -6.67 10.64 -3.56
C GLY A 401 -5.30 10.55 -4.24
N GLY A 402 -4.82 11.59 -4.92
CA GLY A 402 -3.52 11.57 -5.61
C GLY A 402 -2.52 12.65 -5.17
N LYS A 403 -1.31 12.54 -5.71
CA LYS A 403 -0.14 13.38 -5.43
C LYS A 403 0.21 14.36 -6.54
N GLY A 404 -0.44 14.26 -7.70
CA GLY A 404 -0.18 15.09 -8.87
C GLY A 404 1.05 14.67 -9.68
N ASP A 405 1.54 13.44 -9.53
CA ASP A 405 2.79 12.98 -10.13
C ASP A 405 2.62 12.17 -11.42
N ILE A 406 3.51 12.41 -12.38
CA ILE A 406 3.71 11.57 -13.56
C ILE A 406 5.03 10.80 -13.40
N ARG A 407 4.99 9.48 -13.57
CA ARG A 407 6.17 8.59 -13.46
C ARG A 407 6.36 7.76 -14.72
N VAL A 408 7.59 7.73 -15.23
CA VAL A 408 7.96 6.90 -16.39
C VAL A 408 8.97 5.85 -15.94
N ASN A 409 8.46 4.68 -15.55
CA ASN A 409 9.22 3.57 -14.97
C ASN A 409 9.37 2.39 -15.95
N ASP A 410 8.96 2.57 -17.22
CA ASP A 410 9.11 1.61 -18.32
C ASP A 410 9.43 2.37 -19.62
N ALA A 411 10.04 1.68 -20.59
CA ALA A 411 10.63 2.32 -21.76
C ALA A 411 9.58 2.80 -22.77
N VAL A 412 9.74 4.03 -23.27
CA VAL A 412 8.84 4.65 -24.25
C VAL A 412 9.64 5.06 -25.49
N THR A 413 9.18 4.68 -26.69
CA THR A 413 9.87 4.97 -27.95
C THR A 413 8.90 5.16 -29.11
N TRP A 414 9.10 6.20 -29.93
CA TRP A 414 8.26 6.48 -31.11
C TRP A 414 9.06 7.18 -32.20
N SER A 415 8.57 7.14 -33.44
CA SER A 415 9.18 7.83 -34.59
C SER A 415 8.20 8.66 -35.42
N ALA A 416 6.91 8.60 -35.10
CA ALA A 416 5.91 9.51 -35.67
C ALA A 416 6.15 10.96 -35.24
N ALA A 417 5.65 11.92 -36.02
CA ALA A 417 5.69 13.35 -35.72
C ALA A 417 4.68 13.77 -34.62
N SER A 418 4.63 12.99 -33.55
CA SER A 418 3.69 13.09 -32.43
C SER A 418 4.37 13.68 -31.20
N THR A 419 3.61 14.49 -30.45
CA THR A 419 4.06 15.04 -29.16
C THR A 419 3.57 14.15 -28.03
N LEU A 420 4.49 13.70 -27.16
CA LEU A 420 4.15 13.25 -25.82
C LEU A 420 4.17 14.47 -24.88
N THR A 421 3.02 14.80 -24.30
CA THR A 421 2.88 15.90 -23.35
C THR A 421 2.61 15.35 -21.96
N LEU A 422 3.49 15.66 -21.01
CA LEU A 422 3.36 15.32 -19.60
C LEU A 422 3.07 16.60 -18.81
N ASN A 423 1.81 16.80 -18.41
CA ASN A 423 1.34 17.94 -17.64
C ASN A 423 1.12 17.51 -16.18
N ALA A 424 2.19 17.48 -15.38
CA ALA A 424 2.09 17.12 -13.97
C ALA A 424 1.65 18.31 -13.11
N GLU A 425 0.80 18.05 -12.13
CA GLU A 425 0.52 19.00 -11.06
C GLU A 425 1.75 19.21 -10.15
N ARG A 426 2.50 18.14 -9.84
CA ARG A 426 3.71 18.20 -9.00
C ARG A 426 4.98 17.71 -9.70
N ASN A 427 5.31 16.41 -9.69
CA ASN A 427 6.58 15.91 -10.26
C ASN A 427 6.41 15.18 -11.60
N ILE A 428 7.44 15.27 -12.44
CA ILE A 428 7.66 14.35 -13.58
C ILE A 428 8.95 13.57 -13.28
N ASP A 429 8.83 12.31 -12.91
CA ASP A 429 9.96 11.45 -12.57
C ASP A 429 10.23 10.44 -13.71
N ILE A 430 11.25 10.71 -14.55
CA ILE A 430 11.68 9.81 -15.63
C ILE A 430 12.70 8.81 -15.07
N ASN A 431 12.29 7.58 -14.79
CA ASN A 431 13.13 6.52 -14.21
C ASN A 431 13.55 5.44 -15.21
N ALA A 432 13.02 5.50 -16.44
CA ALA A 432 13.34 4.59 -17.54
C ALA A 432 13.83 5.37 -18.77
N VAL A 433 14.03 4.66 -19.89
CA VAL A 433 14.48 5.25 -21.15
C VAL A 433 13.30 5.77 -21.96
N VAL A 434 13.31 7.06 -22.26
CA VAL A 434 12.43 7.71 -23.24
C VAL A 434 13.26 7.98 -24.50
N SER A 435 12.75 7.61 -25.68
CA SER A 435 13.45 7.74 -26.96
C SER A 435 12.58 8.43 -28.00
N VAL A 436 12.92 9.67 -28.31
CA VAL A 436 12.21 10.52 -29.28
C VAL A 436 12.90 10.43 -30.65
N ASN A 437 12.31 9.70 -31.59
CA ASN A 437 12.88 9.49 -32.93
C ASN A 437 12.06 10.22 -34.01
N GLY A 438 12.56 10.27 -35.24
CA GLY A 438 11.90 10.92 -36.37
C GLY A 438 11.70 12.42 -36.13
N ASP A 439 10.45 12.88 -36.18
CA ASP A 439 10.04 14.26 -35.90
C ASP A 439 9.15 14.36 -34.64
N GLY A 440 9.23 13.35 -33.77
CA GLY A 440 8.54 13.33 -32.48
C GLY A 440 9.03 14.40 -31.51
N LYS A 441 8.21 14.72 -30.50
CA LYS A 441 8.48 15.79 -29.52
C LYS A 441 8.10 15.40 -28.10
N LEU A 442 8.83 15.91 -27.11
CA LEU A 442 8.52 15.74 -25.70
C LEU A 442 8.24 17.09 -25.05
N ALA A 443 7.11 17.21 -24.36
CA ALA A 443 6.77 18.36 -23.53
C ALA A 443 6.60 17.92 -22.06
N MET A 444 7.27 18.62 -21.13
CA MET A 444 7.24 18.30 -19.70
C MET A 444 6.90 19.55 -18.87
N ASN A 445 5.65 19.66 -18.41
CA ASN A 445 5.12 20.84 -17.73
C ASN A 445 4.75 20.51 -16.28
N TYR A 446 5.09 21.41 -15.35
CA TYR A 446 4.81 21.24 -13.93
C TYR A 446 4.53 22.58 -13.23
N ARG A 447 3.64 22.59 -12.22
CA ARG A 447 3.29 23.82 -11.47
C ARG A 447 4.42 24.31 -10.55
N SER A 448 4.16 25.37 -9.78
CA SER A 448 5.11 25.88 -8.79
C SER A 448 5.33 24.87 -7.66
N GLY A 449 6.57 24.72 -7.19
CA GLY A 449 6.95 23.69 -6.20
C GLY A 449 7.17 22.28 -6.76
N GLY A 450 6.68 22.00 -7.98
CA GLY A 450 6.97 20.77 -8.73
C GLY A 450 8.42 20.71 -9.25
N ASN A 451 8.83 19.56 -9.79
CA ASN A 451 10.12 19.37 -10.47
C ASN A 451 10.08 18.28 -11.55
N ILE A 452 10.96 18.39 -12.55
CA ILE A 452 11.38 17.27 -13.41
C ILE A 452 12.55 16.56 -12.76
N ASN A 453 12.56 15.23 -12.81
CA ASN A 453 13.68 14.36 -12.46
C ASN A 453 14.22 14.63 -11.05
N THR A 454 13.42 14.29 -10.04
CA THR A 454 13.79 14.49 -8.63
C THR A 454 15.08 13.74 -8.23
N PRO A 455 15.77 14.16 -7.15
CA PRO A 455 17.05 13.57 -6.75
C PRO A 455 16.97 12.05 -6.58
N GLY A 456 17.83 11.32 -7.31
CA GLY A 456 17.70 9.88 -7.54
C GLY A 456 17.25 9.50 -8.96
N PHE A 457 17.01 10.49 -9.83
CA PHE A 457 16.78 10.32 -11.26
C PHE A 457 17.76 9.31 -11.90
N SER A 458 17.19 8.32 -12.58
CA SER A 458 17.89 7.14 -13.09
C SER A 458 17.50 6.74 -14.52
N GLY A 459 16.56 7.48 -15.13
CA GLY A 459 16.18 7.33 -16.52
C GLY A 459 17.11 8.04 -17.50
N ARG A 460 16.64 8.18 -18.74
CA ARG A 460 17.37 8.84 -19.84
C ARG A 460 16.40 9.32 -20.91
N VAL A 461 16.65 10.49 -21.51
CA VAL A 461 15.82 11.04 -22.59
C VAL A 461 16.64 11.16 -23.88
N ASN A 462 16.67 10.08 -24.67
CA ASN A 462 17.33 10.10 -25.99
C ASN A 462 16.50 10.90 -27.00
N PHE A 463 17.19 11.59 -27.91
CA PHE A 463 16.61 12.14 -29.13
C PHE A 463 17.38 11.63 -30.35
N GLU A 464 16.72 11.39 -31.48
CA GLU A 464 17.39 11.07 -32.74
C GLU A 464 18.05 12.31 -33.36
N LYS A 465 17.40 13.47 -33.28
CA LYS A 465 17.85 14.75 -33.84
C LYS A 465 18.38 15.70 -32.77
N SER A 466 19.21 16.66 -33.18
CA SER A 466 19.60 17.84 -32.41
C SER A 466 18.78 19.07 -32.86
N GLY A 467 18.84 20.16 -32.09
CA GLY A 467 18.14 21.41 -32.39
C GLY A 467 16.99 21.75 -31.43
N SER A 468 16.34 22.88 -31.67
CA SER A 468 15.29 23.43 -30.80
C SER A 468 13.89 22.90 -31.15
N GLY A 469 12.96 22.97 -30.19
CA GLY A 469 11.56 22.60 -30.39
C GLY A 469 11.27 21.09 -30.44
N LEU A 470 12.28 20.25 -30.18
CA LEU A 470 12.15 18.81 -29.92
C LEU A 470 11.75 18.54 -28.46
N LEU A 471 12.26 19.36 -27.54
CA LEU A 471 11.96 19.34 -26.11
C LEU A 471 11.37 20.69 -25.68
N THR A 472 10.28 20.66 -24.90
CA THR A 472 9.84 21.81 -24.10
C THR A 472 9.72 21.44 -22.62
N VAL A 473 10.04 22.39 -21.73
CA VAL A 473 9.90 22.26 -20.28
C VAL A 473 9.16 23.48 -19.75
N LYS A 474 7.98 23.28 -19.13
CA LYS A 474 7.08 24.38 -18.72
C LYS A 474 6.77 25.36 -19.85
N GLY A 475 6.54 24.84 -21.06
CA GLY A 475 6.35 25.61 -22.29
C GLY A 475 7.64 26.16 -22.93
N GLU A 476 8.75 26.26 -22.19
CA GLU A 476 10.02 26.80 -22.67
C GLU A 476 10.74 25.81 -23.59
N GLY A 477 11.12 26.23 -24.79
CA GLY A 477 11.85 25.41 -25.74
C GLY A 477 13.31 25.18 -25.32
N TYR A 478 13.77 23.94 -25.39
CA TYR A 478 15.16 23.56 -25.19
C TYR A 478 15.81 23.17 -26.53
N THR A 479 17.09 23.50 -26.67
CA THR A 479 17.95 23.05 -27.77
C THR A 479 18.61 21.74 -27.38
N VAL A 480 18.32 20.68 -28.14
CA VAL A 480 18.86 19.34 -27.92
C VAL A 480 20.26 19.23 -28.54
N ILE A 481 21.21 18.81 -27.72
CA ILE A 481 22.63 18.67 -28.04
C ILE A 481 22.99 17.17 -28.08
N LYS A 482 23.69 16.74 -29.13
CA LYS A 482 23.99 15.31 -29.37
C LYS A 482 25.46 14.98 -29.64
N ASP A 483 26.28 15.99 -29.90
CA ASP A 483 27.63 15.85 -30.38
C ASP A 483 28.49 17.04 -29.93
N LEU A 484 29.81 16.92 -30.10
CA LEU A 484 30.78 17.92 -29.63
C LEU A 484 30.66 19.26 -30.38
N THR A 485 30.23 19.25 -31.64
CA THR A 485 30.05 20.47 -32.45
C THR A 485 28.86 21.28 -31.93
N ALA A 486 27.73 20.61 -31.70
CA ALA A 486 26.55 21.22 -31.09
C ALA A 486 26.84 21.72 -29.65
N LEU A 487 27.63 20.97 -28.87
CA LEU A 487 28.07 21.38 -27.54
C LEU A 487 28.96 22.63 -27.58
N GLN A 488 29.91 22.69 -28.52
CA GLN A 488 30.80 23.84 -28.67
C GLN A 488 30.07 25.10 -29.15
N ALA A 489 29.00 24.93 -29.94
CA ALA A 489 28.19 26.01 -30.49
C ALA A 489 27.39 26.82 -29.45
N ILE A 490 27.31 26.35 -28.19
CA ILE A 490 26.65 27.08 -27.08
C ILE A 490 27.30 28.44 -26.81
N ASN A 491 28.58 28.63 -27.17
CA ASN A 491 29.23 29.94 -27.15
C ASN A 491 28.58 31.01 -28.06
N GLY A 492 27.67 30.62 -28.96
CA GLY A 492 26.82 31.54 -29.74
C GLY A 492 25.48 31.92 -29.08
N GLY A 493 25.16 31.41 -27.88
CA GLY A 493 23.85 31.57 -27.24
C GLY A 493 23.89 31.29 -25.72
N LEU A 494 24.72 32.03 -24.99
CA LEU A 494 25.06 31.77 -23.58
C LEU A 494 23.88 31.92 -22.58
N ASP A 495 22.76 32.49 -23.01
CA ASP A 495 21.48 32.61 -22.30
C ASP A 495 20.49 31.48 -22.63
N GLY A 496 20.82 30.63 -23.60
CA GLY A 496 19.94 29.58 -24.11
C GLY A 496 19.62 28.46 -23.12
N LYS A 497 18.59 27.68 -23.46
CA LYS A 497 18.16 26.49 -22.72
C LYS A 497 18.57 25.25 -23.50
N TYR A 498 19.37 24.40 -22.87
CA TYR A 498 20.07 23.29 -23.51
C TYR A 498 19.81 21.98 -22.77
N ALA A 499 19.69 20.90 -23.52
CA ALA A 499 19.66 19.55 -22.96
C ALA A 499 20.51 18.59 -23.79
N LEU A 500 21.19 17.65 -23.14
CA LEU A 500 21.78 16.51 -23.85
C LEU A 500 20.67 15.53 -24.28
N GLY A 501 20.73 15.07 -25.53
CA GLY A 501 19.86 14.01 -26.07
C GLY A 501 20.61 12.76 -26.54
N ALA A 502 21.92 12.70 -26.28
CA ALA A 502 22.79 11.55 -26.46
C ALA A 502 24.05 11.68 -25.58
N ASP A 503 24.74 10.56 -25.35
CA ASP A 503 26.08 10.58 -24.73
C ASP A 503 27.09 11.12 -25.74
N ILE A 504 27.92 12.08 -25.31
CA ILE A 504 28.93 12.69 -26.17
C ILE A 504 30.28 12.07 -25.84
N ASN A 505 30.99 11.56 -26.84
CA ASN A 505 32.39 11.19 -26.69
C ASN A 505 33.28 12.23 -27.39
N ALA A 506 34.09 12.95 -26.61
CA ALA A 506 34.99 13.98 -27.10
C ALA A 506 36.37 13.46 -27.50
N SER A 507 36.63 12.14 -27.42
CA SER A 507 37.91 11.55 -27.83
C SER A 507 38.20 11.84 -29.31
N GLY A 508 39.29 12.58 -29.58
CA GLY A 508 39.66 13.03 -30.93
C GLY A 508 39.11 14.40 -31.33
N GLY A 509 38.33 15.07 -30.46
CA GLY A 509 37.79 16.41 -30.69
C GLY A 509 38.79 17.56 -30.58
N GLY A 510 40.04 17.29 -30.24
CA GLY A 510 41.06 18.31 -29.97
C GLY A 510 40.93 18.95 -28.58
N ASN A 511 41.35 20.20 -28.46
CA ASN A 511 41.23 21.01 -27.24
C ASN A 511 39.89 21.76 -27.27
N PHE A 512 39.00 21.52 -26.31
CA PHE A 512 37.66 22.10 -26.28
C PHE A 512 37.69 23.51 -25.66
N THR A 513 37.10 24.50 -26.33
CA THR A 513 37.03 25.88 -25.82
C THR A 513 35.92 26.00 -24.77
N PRO A 514 36.19 26.46 -23.54
CA PRO A 514 35.18 26.62 -22.48
C PRO A 514 33.90 27.33 -22.94
N ILE A 515 32.76 26.89 -22.42
CA ILE A 515 31.46 27.54 -22.63
C ILE A 515 31.37 28.76 -21.71
N GLY A 516 31.45 29.94 -22.30
CA GLY A 516 31.51 31.23 -21.64
C GLY A 516 32.84 31.47 -20.92
N SER A 517 33.68 32.34 -21.48
CA SER A 517 35.11 32.44 -21.12
C SER A 517 35.44 33.39 -19.96
N ASP A 518 34.61 34.39 -19.68
CA ASP A 518 34.83 35.38 -18.63
C ASP A 518 33.50 35.96 -18.10
N TYR A 519 33.58 36.95 -17.21
CA TYR A 519 32.41 37.64 -16.66
C TYR A 519 31.49 38.25 -17.74
N ASN A 520 32.06 38.87 -18.78
CA ASN A 520 31.33 39.55 -19.86
C ASN A 520 30.71 38.56 -20.85
N THR A 521 31.33 37.39 -20.98
CA THR A 521 30.96 36.26 -21.83
C THR A 521 30.49 35.08 -20.98
N SER A 522 29.77 35.34 -19.88
CA SER A 522 29.39 34.30 -18.93
C SER A 522 28.14 33.53 -19.36
N PHE A 523 28.07 32.24 -19.01
CA PHE A 523 26.87 31.43 -19.21
C PHE A 523 25.78 31.86 -18.22
N THR A 524 24.64 32.34 -18.74
CA THR A 524 23.47 32.79 -17.98
C THR A 524 22.29 31.82 -18.09
N GLY A 525 22.32 30.92 -19.08
CA GLY A 525 21.22 30.03 -19.45
C GLY A 525 21.02 28.79 -18.57
N THR A 526 20.42 27.75 -19.16
CA THR A 526 20.16 26.46 -18.50
C THR A 526 20.77 25.31 -19.30
N PHE A 527 21.43 24.36 -18.64
CA PHE A 527 21.95 23.14 -19.23
C PHE A 527 21.54 21.91 -18.41
N ASP A 528 20.85 20.95 -19.05
CA ASP A 528 20.37 19.70 -18.43
C ASP A 528 20.99 18.47 -19.08
N GLY A 529 21.65 17.62 -18.29
CA GLY A 529 22.23 16.38 -18.80
C GLY A 529 21.21 15.28 -19.13
N LEU A 530 19.97 15.31 -18.61
CA LEU A 530 18.90 14.32 -18.91
C LEU A 530 19.31 12.81 -18.88
N GLY A 531 20.32 12.45 -18.08
CA GLY A 531 20.82 11.06 -17.97
C GLY A 531 21.90 10.71 -18.99
N HIS A 532 22.40 11.72 -19.70
CA HIS A 532 23.51 11.67 -20.61
C HIS A 532 24.78 12.28 -20.01
N VAL A 533 25.89 11.95 -20.65
CA VAL A 533 27.23 12.05 -20.09
C VAL A 533 28.24 12.38 -21.19
N ILE A 534 29.19 13.26 -20.86
CA ILE A 534 30.25 13.70 -21.77
C ILE A 534 31.53 12.96 -21.39
N ARG A 535 32.20 12.33 -22.36
CA ARG A 535 33.34 11.43 -22.17
C ARG A 535 34.62 12.01 -22.74
N ASN A 536 35.72 11.82 -22.03
CA ASN A 536 37.08 12.10 -22.50
C ASN A 536 37.30 13.55 -22.96
N LEU A 537 36.67 14.52 -22.29
CA LEU A 537 36.80 15.94 -22.61
C LEU A 537 38.21 16.44 -22.22
N VAL A 538 38.90 17.10 -23.15
CA VAL A 538 40.23 17.69 -22.90
C VAL A 538 40.14 19.20 -23.07
N ILE A 539 40.57 19.92 -22.05
CA ILE A 539 40.62 21.39 -22.00
C ILE A 539 41.98 21.77 -21.42
N ASP A 540 42.87 22.33 -22.24
CA ASP A 540 44.24 22.68 -21.86
C ASP A 540 44.56 24.12 -22.29
N TYR A 541 44.45 25.04 -21.34
CA TYR A 541 44.67 26.47 -21.55
C TYR A 541 45.59 27.02 -20.44
N PRO A 542 46.87 26.60 -20.39
CA PRO A 542 47.78 26.84 -19.25
C PRO A 542 48.02 28.32 -18.94
N SER A 543 47.81 29.21 -19.91
CA SER A 543 47.88 30.66 -19.76
C SER A 543 46.59 31.32 -19.27
N GLU A 544 45.43 30.66 -19.34
CA GLU A 544 44.12 31.28 -19.13
C GLU A 544 43.47 30.92 -17.80
N SER A 545 42.65 31.84 -17.30
CA SER A 545 41.81 31.64 -16.13
C SER A 545 40.38 31.27 -16.52
N TYR A 546 39.58 30.80 -15.56
CA TYR A 546 38.18 30.42 -15.78
C TYR A 546 38.05 29.23 -16.76
N VAL A 547 38.67 28.10 -16.40
CA VAL A 547 38.83 26.95 -17.31
C VAL A 547 38.02 25.75 -16.80
N GLY A 548 37.17 25.21 -17.67
CA GLY A 548 36.26 24.07 -17.41
C GLY A 548 35.31 23.88 -18.59
N LEU A 549 34.39 22.90 -18.55
CA LEU A 549 33.35 22.77 -19.59
C LEU A 549 32.58 24.09 -19.75
N PHE A 550 32.24 24.73 -18.64
CA PHE A 550 31.88 26.14 -18.58
C PHE A 550 33.05 26.92 -17.97
N GLY A 551 33.42 28.06 -18.55
CA GLY A 551 34.50 28.88 -17.99
C GLY A 551 33.98 29.72 -16.82
N TYR A 552 32.94 30.51 -17.08
CA TYR A 552 32.30 31.41 -16.12
C TYR A 552 30.77 31.29 -16.19
N THR A 553 30.08 31.16 -15.05
CA THR A 553 28.61 31.19 -14.96
C THR A 553 28.10 32.38 -14.16
N SER A 554 26.98 32.94 -14.59
CA SER A 554 26.33 34.11 -13.99
C SER A 554 25.15 33.74 -13.08
N LEU A 555 24.75 34.69 -12.22
CA LEU A 555 23.63 34.52 -11.30
C LEU A 555 22.34 34.18 -12.07
N GLY A 556 21.60 33.18 -11.60
CA GLY A 556 20.39 32.67 -12.25
C GLY A 556 20.63 31.54 -13.25
N SER A 557 21.87 31.28 -13.67
CA SER A 557 22.18 30.11 -14.50
C SER A 557 21.96 28.79 -13.76
N ILE A 558 21.58 27.74 -14.50
CA ILE A 558 21.23 26.43 -13.97
C ILE A 558 21.98 25.34 -14.75
N ILE A 559 22.89 24.62 -14.10
CA ILE A 559 23.55 23.43 -14.66
C ILE A 559 23.09 22.23 -13.82
N ARG A 560 22.47 21.23 -14.46
CA ARG A 560 21.95 20.07 -13.74
C ARG A 560 22.07 18.74 -14.48
N ASN A 561 22.17 17.65 -13.72
CA ASN A 561 22.27 16.27 -14.23
C ASN A 561 23.47 15.98 -15.15
N VAL A 562 24.53 16.81 -15.14
CA VAL A 562 25.68 16.71 -16.07
C VAL A 562 26.75 15.80 -15.49
N GLY A 563 27.12 14.73 -16.20
CA GLY A 563 28.26 13.87 -15.83
C GLY A 563 29.43 13.97 -16.82
N LEU A 564 30.63 14.23 -16.30
CA LEU A 564 31.88 14.23 -17.06
C LEU A 564 32.72 12.97 -16.71
N GLU A 565 32.83 12.05 -17.66
CA GLU A 565 33.50 10.75 -17.51
C GLU A 565 34.88 10.72 -18.18
N GLY A 566 35.94 10.66 -17.38
CA GLY A 566 37.33 10.78 -17.84
C GLY A 566 37.67 12.19 -18.35
N GLY A 567 38.77 12.29 -19.10
CA GLY A 567 39.28 13.56 -19.61
C GLY A 567 40.22 14.30 -18.64
N SER A 568 40.56 15.54 -18.97
CA SER A 568 41.50 16.37 -18.21
C SER A 568 41.27 17.88 -18.46
N VAL A 569 41.33 18.69 -17.40
CA VAL A 569 41.21 20.15 -17.46
C VAL A 569 42.45 20.81 -16.84
N ASN A 570 43.16 21.64 -17.59
CA ASN A 570 44.35 22.36 -17.15
C ASN A 570 44.27 23.86 -17.49
N GLY A 571 44.69 24.72 -16.56
CA GLY A 571 44.70 26.17 -16.77
C GLY A 571 45.65 26.95 -15.86
N LYS A 572 45.55 28.28 -15.86
CA LYS A 572 46.31 29.18 -14.96
C LYS A 572 45.74 29.20 -13.54
N GLY A 573 44.43 29.45 -13.42
CA GLY A 573 43.73 29.59 -12.13
C GLY A 573 42.22 29.75 -12.30
N TYR A 574 41.45 29.38 -11.28
CA TYR A 574 40.00 29.15 -11.37
C TYR A 574 39.68 28.05 -12.38
N VAL A 575 40.27 26.87 -12.15
CA VAL A 575 40.15 25.69 -13.00
C VAL A 575 39.22 24.67 -12.33
N GLY A 576 38.20 24.22 -13.03
CA GLY A 576 37.27 23.21 -12.54
C GLY A 576 36.82 22.23 -13.61
N GLY A 577 36.58 20.97 -13.25
CA GLY A 577 36.18 19.94 -14.20
C GLY A 577 34.92 20.32 -15.00
N LEU A 578 33.90 20.83 -14.31
CA LEU A 578 32.63 21.28 -14.90
C LEU A 578 32.57 22.80 -15.06
N VAL A 579 33.01 23.58 -14.06
CA VAL A 579 32.94 25.06 -14.09
C VAL A 579 34.23 25.71 -13.57
N GLY A 580 34.83 26.63 -14.31
CA GLY A 580 35.96 27.43 -13.83
C GLY A 580 35.58 28.36 -12.67
N PHE A 581 34.59 29.23 -12.89
CA PHE A 581 34.03 30.16 -11.89
C PHE A 581 32.50 30.10 -11.90
N ASN A 582 31.88 29.71 -10.79
CA ASN A 582 30.43 29.58 -10.65
C ASN A 582 29.83 30.70 -9.79
N THR A 583 28.74 31.31 -10.28
CA THR A 583 27.80 32.10 -9.46
C THR A 583 26.34 31.61 -9.56
N GLY A 584 26.07 30.64 -10.44
CA GLY A 584 24.76 30.01 -10.62
C GLY A 584 24.49 28.83 -9.69
N SER A 585 23.51 28.01 -10.09
CA SER A 585 23.15 26.76 -9.41
C SER A 585 23.63 25.53 -10.16
N ILE A 586 24.38 24.66 -9.48
CA ILE A 586 24.85 23.36 -9.97
C ILE A 586 24.16 22.26 -9.14
N SER A 587 23.50 21.31 -9.80
CA SER A 587 22.85 20.19 -9.10
C SER A 587 22.93 18.84 -9.81
N SER A 588 22.92 17.73 -9.05
CA SER A 588 22.92 16.36 -9.60
C SER A 588 24.07 16.09 -10.60
N SER A 589 25.18 16.82 -10.51
CA SER A 589 26.23 16.87 -11.54
C SER A 589 27.58 16.41 -11.02
N TYR A 590 28.45 15.91 -11.89
CA TYR A 590 29.72 15.31 -11.46
C TYR A 590 30.84 15.35 -12.50
N ALA A 591 32.07 15.23 -12.02
CA ALA A 591 33.27 15.15 -12.85
C ALA A 591 34.28 14.10 -12.35
N THR A 592 34.94 13.41 -13.27
CA THR A 592 35.89 12.32 -12.96
C THR A 592 37.24 12.41 -13.69
N GLY A 593 37.37 13.34 -14.64
CA GLY A 593 38.66 13.69 -15.24
C GLY A 593 39.57 14.47 -14.28
N SER A 594 40.88 14.48 -14.56
CA SER A 594 41.85 15.21 -13.73
C SER A 594 41.76 16.73 -13.90
N VAL A 595 42.11 17.48 -12.85
CA VAL A 595 42.09 18.95 -12.85
C VAL A 595 43.43 19.50 -12.35
N SER A 596 44.06 20.41 -13.08
CA SER A 596 45.34 21.02 -12.69
C SER A 596 45.44 22.52 -12.95
N THR A 597 46.26 23.22 -12.15
CA THR A 597 46.81 24.54 -12.52
C THR A 597 48.29 24.46 -12.89
N SER A 598 48.71 25.33 -13.80
CA SER A 598 50.03 25.32 -14.45
C SER A 598 51.13 26.11 -13.71
N GLY A 599 50.86 26.65 -12.51
CA GLY A 599 51.91 27.26 -11.67
C GLY A 599 52.49 28.59 -12.16
N ILE A 600 51.70 29.41 -12.87
CA ILE A 600 52.19 30.67 -13.45
C ILE A 600 52.61 31.65 -12.34
N VAL A 601 53.82 32.22 -12.47
CA VAL A 601 54.43 33.12 -11.48
C VAL A 601 53.57 34.37 -11.27
N GLY A 602 53.24 34.66 -10.00
CA GLY A 602 52.43 35.80 -9.59
C GLY A 602 50.91 35.61 -9.68
N TYR A 603 50.43 34.39 -9.96
CA TYR A 603 48.99 34.09 -10.08
C TYR A 603 48.55 32.94 -9.18
N ASP A 604 47.39 33.08 -8.58
CA ASP A 604 46.82 32.07 -7.68
C ASP A 604 46.34 30.83 -8.45
N GLY A 605 46.91 29.68 -8.09
CA GLY A 605 46.51 28.38 -8.61
C GLY A 605 45.28 27.87 -7.88
N VAL A 606 44.07 28.28 -8.30
CA VAL A 606 42.81 27.75 -7.76
C VAL A 606 42.32 26.58 -8.63
N ALA A 607 42.22 25.38 -8.06
CA ALA A 607 41.79 24.15 -8.74
C ALA A 607 40.73 23.38 -7.93
N GLY A 608 39.65 22.94 -8.57
CA GLY A 608 38.64 22.10 -7.95
C GLY A 608 38.09 20.98 -8.84
N GLY A 609 37.85 19.79 -8.29
CA GLY A 609 37.46 18.62 -9.11
C GLY A 609 36.17 18.81 -9.91
N LEU A 610 35.21 19.59 -9.37
CA LEU A 610 33.99 20.00 -10.09
C LEU A 610 34.01 21.49 -10.45
N VAL A 611 34.40 22.36 -9.51
CA VAL A 611 34.33 23.82 -9.67
C VAL A 611 35.61 24.49 -9.19
N GLY A 612 36.22 25.39 -9.99
CA GLY A 612 37.40 26.13 -9.56
C GLY A 612 37.09 27.09 -8.41
N TYR A 613 36.24 28.09 -8.69
CA TYR A 613 35.78 29.08 -7.71
C TYR A 613 34.25 29.09 -7.65
N ASN A 614 33.66 29.13 -6.46
CA ASN A 614 32.21 29.29 -6.26
C ASN A 614 31.92 30.57 -5.46
N SER A 615 31.33 31.57 -6.09
CA SER A 615 31.04 32.89 -5.48
C SER A 615 29.53 33.11 -5.40
N TYR A 616 28.95 33.10 -4.19
CA TYR A 616 27.50 33.10 -3.91
C TYR A 616 26.68 31.93 -4.51
N GLY A 617 27.25 31.17 -5.44
CA GLY A 617 26.61 30.05 -6.13
C GLY A 617 26.26 28.88 -5.21
N ARG A 618 25.33 28.05 -5.69
CA ARG A 618 24.83 26.87 -4.98
C ARG A 618 25.28 25.58 -5.67
N ILE A 619 25.83 24.66 -4.90
CA ILE A 619 26.19 23.31 -5.35
C ILE A 619 25.45 22.29 -4.47
N SER A 620 24.70 21.37 -5.08
CA SER A 620 23.94 20.36 -4.34
C SER A 620 23.87 19.01 -5.03
N THR A 621 23.85 17.89 -4.28
CA THR A 621 23.70 16.53 -4.86
C THR A 621 24.77 16.23 -5.92
N SER A 622 25.98 16.74 -5.75
CA SER A 622 27.01 16.77 -6.81
C SER A 622 28.33 16.18 -6.31
N TYR A 623 29.18 15.66 -7.21
CA TYR A 623 30.40 14.97 -6.77
C TYR A 623 31.61 15.05 -7.71
N ALA A 624 32.79 14.73 -7.19
CA ALA A 624 34.02 14.66 -7.97
C ALA A 624 34.87 13.42 -7.61
N ALA A 625 35.51 12.81 -8.60
CA ALA A 625 36.37 11.63 -8.42
C ALA A 625 37.74 11.71 -9.12
N GLY A 626 37.98 12.74 -9.94
CA GLY A 626 39.28 12.95 -10.57
C GLY A 626 40.31 13.55 -9.61
N SER A 627 41.60 13.34 -9.89
CA SER A 627 42.69 13.94 -9.12
C SER A 627 42.80 15.46 -9.36
N VAL A 628 43.09 16.21 -8.29
CA VAL A 628 43.18 17.68 -8.31
C VAL A 628 44.58 18.13 -7.91
N SER A 629 45.20 19.00 -8.71
CA SER A 629 46.54 19.55 -8.46
C SER A 629 46.60 21.06 -8.66
N ALA A 630 46.58 21.81 -7.56
CA ALA A 630 46.85 23.25 -7.58
C ALA A 630 48.36 23.49 -7.50
N ASN A 631 48.95 24.04 -8.55
CA ASN A 631 50.31 24.58 -8.54
C ASN A 631 50.25 26.10 -8.66
N ALA A 632 51.06 26.80 -7.87
CA ALA A 632 51.23 28.25 -7.90
C ALA A 632 52.69 28.63 -7.59
N SER A 633 53.13 29.80 -8.07
CA SER A 633 54.47 30.32 -7.78
C SER A 633 54.38 31.80 -7.42
N GLY A 634 54.89 32.16 -6.24
CA GLY A 634 54.95 33.54 -5.79
C GLY A 634 55.89 34.40 -6.65
N GLY A 635 55.45 35.60 -7.00
CA GLY A 635 56.38 36.66 -7.41
C GLY A 635 57.18 37.13 -6.20
N GLY A 636 58.49 37.35 -6.34
CA GLY A 636 59.40 37.72 -5.24
C GLY A 636 59.25 39.17 -4.74
N SER A 637 58.03 39.61 -4.41
CA SER A 637 57.71 40.94 -3.91
C SER A 637 56.79 40.87 -2.68
N SER A 638 56.82 41.91 -1.84
CA SER A 638 56.16 41.94 -0.53
C SER A 638 54.61 41.98 -0.54
N PHE A 639 53.98 41.78 -1.70
CA PHE A 639 52.54 41.70 -1.88
C PHE A 639 52.21 40.33 -2.48
N ALA A 640 52.12 39.32 -1.63
CA ALA A 640 52.12 37.90 -2.01
C ALA A 640 50.88 37.49 -2.84
N VAL A 641 51.02 37.49 -4.16
CA VAL A 641 50.16 36.82 -5.14
C VAL A 641 50.88 35.59 -5.70
N GLY A 642 50.17 34.47 -5.86
CA GLY A 642 50.77 33.17 -6.21
C GLY A 642 50.51 32.05 -5.21
N SER A 643 49.35 32.02 -4.56
CA SER A 643 48.95 30.96 -3.62
C SER A 643 48.19 29.82 -4.32
N ALA A 644 48.37 28.58 -3.84
CA ALA A 644 47.69 27.39 -4.35
C ALA A 644 46.49 27.02 -3.46
N TYR A 645 45.35 26.72 -4.10
CA TYR A 645 44.10 26.33 -3.44
C TYR A 645 43.49 25.12 -4.17
N ALA A 646 43.66 23.93 -3.60
CA ALA A 646 43.16 22.67 -4.15
C ALA A 646 41.97 22.12 -3.35
N GLY A 647 40.86 21.84 -4.02
CA GLY A 647 39.71 21.18 -3.40
C GLY A 647 39.21 19.98 -4.20
N GLY A 648 38.95 18.85 -3.56
CA GLY A 648 38.45 17.67 -4.26
C GLY A 648 37.14 17.91 -5.01
N LEU A 649 36.26 18.79 -4.53
CA LEU A 649 35.07 19.28 -5.21
C LEU A 649 35.22 20.74 -5.69
N VAL A 650 35.66 21.65 -4.80
CA VAL A 650 35.70 23.11 -5.07
C VAL A 650 37.02 23.74 -4.60
N GLY A 651 37.75 24.42 -5.48
CA GLY A 651 39.03 25.06 -5.11
C GLY A 651 38.87 26.14 -4.04
N TYR A 652 37.96 27.09 -4.30
CA TYR A 652 37.66 28.21 -3.40
C TYR A 652 36.14 28.45 -3.35
N ASN A 653 35.56 28.57 -2.15
CA ASN A 653 34.14 28.86 -1.93
C ASN A 653 33.97 30.17 -1.15
N THR A 654 33.21 31.13 -1.70
CA THR A 654 33.04 32.50 -1.19
C THR A 654 31.57 32.82 -1.07
N TYR A 655 31.03 32.91 0.15
CA TYR A 655 29.59 33.06 0.47
C TYR A 655 28.65 32.00 -0.16
N GLY A 656 29.17 31.04 -0.93
CA GLY A 656 28.42 30.01 -1.62
C GLY A 656 27.98 28.86 -0.70
N SER A 657 26.99 28.10 -1.16
CA SER A 657 26.41 26.98 -0.41
C SER A 657 26.71 25.64 -1.08
N ILE A 658 27.24 24.70 -0.31
CA ILE A 658 27.62 23.35 -0.74
C ILE A 658 26.88 22.35 0.16
N SER A 659 26.09 21.46 -0.45
CA SER A 659 25.16 20.59 0.28
C SER A 659 25.06 19.21 -0.37
N THR A 660 24.90 18.14 0.43
CA THR A 660 24.60 16.79 -0.10
C THR A 660 25.61 16.35 -1.19
N SER A 661 26.90 16.68 -1.02
CA SER A 661 27.92 16.58 -2.09
C SER A 661 29.19 15.91 -1.59
N TYR A 662 29.98 15.29 -2.49
CA TYR A 662 31.15 14.52 -2.06
C TYR A 662 32.35 14.53 -3.03
N ALA A 663 33.53 14.19 -2.51
CA ALA A 663 34.75 14.07 -3.31
C ALA A 663 35.60 12.84 -2.92
N THR A 664 36.16 12.16 -3.92
CA THR A 664 36.92 10.90 -3.74
C THR A 664 38.31 10.89 -4.38
N GLY A 665 38.59 11.83 -5.30
CA GLY A 665 39.89 11.96 -5.94
C GLY A 665 40.96 12.52 -5.01
N SER A 666 42.23 12.19 -5.28
CA SER A 666 43.37 12.73 -4.52
C SER A 666 43.58 14.23 -4.78
N VAL A 667 44.01 14.95 -3.76
CA VAL A 667 44.15 16.41 -3.76
C VAL A 667 45.58 16.82 -3.39
N SER A 668 46.17 17.71 -4.18
CA SER A 668 47.52 18.25 -3.97
C SER A 668 47.56 19.76 -4.18
N ALA A 669 48.23 20.49 -3.28
CA ALA A 669 48.56 21.91 -3.44
C ALA A 669 50.07 22.14 -3.32
N SER A 670 50.69 22.75 -4.32
CA SER A 670 52.13 23.05 -4.38
C SER A 670 52.34 24.55 -4.56
N ALA A 671 53.17 25.16 -3.71
CA ALA A 671 53.47 26.59 -3.78
C ALA A 671 54.96 26.89 -3.52
N SER A 672 55.51 27.87 -4.24
CA SER A 672 56.91 28.29 -4.10
C SER A 672 57.04 29.80 -3.79
N GLY A 673 57.78 30.13 -2.73
CA GLY A 673 57.91 31.47 -2.16
C GLY A 673 57.14 31.61 -0.84
N ASP A 674 57.07 32.83 -0.31
CA ASP A 674 56.32 33.21 0.90
C ASP A 674 54.80 33.31 0.62
N VAL A 675 54.21 32.20 0.17
CA VAL A 675 52.81 32.06 -0.29
C VAL A 675 52.11 30.86 0.38
N TYR A 676 50.80 30.73 0.20
CA TYR A 676 50.01 29.65 0.82
C TYR A 676 49.84 28.44 -0.11
N ALA A 677 49.92 27.22 0.45
CA ALA A 677 49.49 25.98 -0.18
C ALA A 677 48.34 25.34 0.61
N ASN A 678 47.10 25.62 0.22
CA ASN A 678 45.89 25.17 0.91
C ASN A 678 45.25 24.00 0.16
N ALA A 679 45.07 22.86 0.82
CA ALA A 679 44.48 21.65 0.25
C ALA A 679 43.38 21.08 1.14
N GLY A 680 42.22 20.78 0.55
CA GLY A 680 41.10 20.16 1.24
C GLY A 680 40.44 19.04 0.44
N GLY A 681 40.13 17.92 1.11
CA GLY A 681 39.53 16.75 0.46
C GLY A 681 38.19 17.03 -0.24
N LEU A 682 37.43 18.03 0.23
CA LEU A 682 36.28 18.60 -0.47
C LEU A 682 36.57 20.02 -0.99
N ILE A 683 37.12 20.91 -0.15
CA ILE A 683 37.24 22.34 -0.45
C ILE A 683 38.61 22.91 -0.05
N GLY A 684 39.32 23.60 -0.95
CA GLY A 684 40.62 24.21 -0.63
C GLY A 684 40.50 25.34 0.38
N TYR A 685 39.60 26.29 0.13
CA TYR A 685 39.33 27.44 1.00
C TYR A 685 37.83 27.75 1.09
N ASN A 686 37.28 27.93 2.29
CA ASN A 686 35.88 28.29 2.52
C ASN A 686 35.77 29.65 3.24
N TYR A 687 35.52 30.72 2.48
CA TYR A 687 35.38 32.10 2.95
C TYR A 687 33.90 32.45 3.16
N TYR A 688 33.44 32.44 4.41
CA TYR A 688 32.03 32.70 4.79
C TYR A 688 30.96 31.84 4.07
N GLY A 689 31.37 30.79 3.35
CA GLY A 689 30.47 29.84 2.70
C GLY A 689 29.93 28.78 3.66
N SER A 690 28.86 28.10 3.24
CA SER A 690 28.21 27.04 4.04
C SER A 690 28.43 25.67 3.42
N ILE A 691 28.79 24.71 4.26
CA ILE A 691 29.05 23.31 3.90
C ILE A 691 28.16 22.44 4.79
N SER A 692 27.30 21.64 4.18
CA SER A 692 26.35 20.80 4.91
C SER A 692 26.23 19.40 4.29
N THR A 693 26.02 18.37 5.10
CA THR A 693 25.68 17.02 4.61
C THR A 693 26.64 16.53 3.50
N SER A 694 27.95 16.72 3.68
CA SER A 694 28.94 16.52 2.61
C SER A 694 30.15 15.74 3.11
N TYR A 695 30.89 15.06 2.22
CA TYR A 695 32.02 14.24 2.66
C TYR A 695 33.18 14.11 1.67
N ALA A 696 34.35 13.72 2.19
CA ALA A 696 35.54 13.46 1.39
C ALA A 696 36.26 12.15 1.78
N THR A 697 36.82 11.45 0.79
CA THR A 697 37.57 10.20 0.99
C THR A 697 38.97 10.18 0.36
N GLY A 698 39.27 11.12 -0.55
CA GLY A 698 40.56 11.21 -1.21
C GLY A 698 41.69 11.64 -0.28
N SER A 699 42.92 11.17 -0.53
CA SER A 699 44.11 11.64 0.18
C SER A 699 44.43 13.10 -0.17
N VAL A 700 44.82 13.87 0.84
CA VAL A 700 45.01 15.32 0.76
C VAL A 700 46.45 15.67 1.15
N SER A 701 47.12 16.42 0.29
CA SER A 701 48.52 16.80 0.47
C SER A 701 48.76 18.27 0.13
N ALA A 702 49.74 18.89 0.79
CA ALA A 702 50.29 20.17 0.35
C ALA A 702 51.80 20.23 0.56
N SER A 703 52.48 21.06 -0.21
CA SER A 703 53.92 21.29 -0.15
C SER A 703 54.23 22.77 -0.41
N PRO A 704 54.45 23.59 0.63
CA PRO A 704 55.02 24.91 0.49
C PRO A 704 56.56 24.79 0.42
N SER A 705 57.20 25.73 -0.27
CA SER A 705 58.64 25.79 -0.39
C SER A 705 59.12 27.24 -0.36
N GLY A 706 60.24 27.51 0.32
CA GLY A 706 60.83 28.85 0.39
C GLY A 706 60.12 29.82 1.32
N GLY A 707 59.65 29.37 2.49
CA GLY A 707 59.13 30.22 3.57
C GLY A 707 57.60 30.21 3.73
N GLY A 708 56.87 29.87 2.66
CA GLY A 708 55.41 29.78 2.64
C GLY A 708 54.77 28.82 3.66
N SER A 709 53.45 28.94 3.82
CA SER A 709 52.66 28.16 4.79
C SER A 709 51.68 27.21 4.09
N ALA A 710 51.29 26.11 4.75
CA ALA A 710 50.29 25.19 4.19
C ALA A 710 49.21 24.77 5.19
N SER A 711 47.98 24.63 4.68
CA SER A 711 46.81 24.16 5.43
C SER A 711 46.23 22.92 4.75
N VAL A 712 46.26 21.78 5.43
CA VAL A 712 45.86 20.48 4.87
C VAL A 712 44.73 19.88 5.69
N GLY A 713 43.53 19.82 5.10
CA GLY A 713 42.33 19.31 5.76
C GLY A 713 41.70 18.12 5.05
N GLY A 714 41.32 17.08 5.79
CA GLY A 714 40.62 15.92 5.19
C GLY A 714 39.28 16.29 4.54
N LEU A 715 38.62 17.36 4.98
CA LEU A 715 37.46 17.97 4.31
C LEU A 715 37.79 19.36 3.74
N VAL A 716 38.37 20.27 4.53
CA VAL A 716 38.58 21.68 4.14
C VAL A 716 39.98 22.17 4.49
N GLY A 717 40.72 22.75 3.54
CA GLY A 717 42.06 23.30 3.82
C GLY A 717 42.01 24.44 4.85
N VAL A 718 41.26 25.50 4.53
CA VAL A 718 40.97 26.62 5.45
C VAL A 718 39.47 26.87 5.55
N ASN A 719 38.93 26.95 6.76
CA ASN A 719 37.51 27.28 7.01
C ASN A 719 37.33 28.58 7.81
N LEU A 720 36.67 29.56 7.17
CA LEU A 720 36.14 30.80 7.76
C LEU A 720 34.61 30.90 7.62
N GLY A 721 33.94 29.81 7.20
CA GLY A 721 32.49 29.70 7.08
C GLY A 721 31.91 28.67 8.04
N SER A 722 30.85 27.97 7.64
CA SER A 722 30.20 26.94 8.45
C SER A 722 30.32 25.54 7.85
N ILE A 723 30.56 24.55 8.71
CA ILE A 723 30.55 23.11 8.37
C ILE A 723 29.53 22.41 9.28
N SER A 724 28.55 21.70 8.72
CA SER A 724 27.57 20.91 9.48
C SER A 724 27.36 19.50 8.92
N ALA A 725 27.12 18.53 9.82
CA ALA A 725 26.72 17.17 9.49
C ALA A 725 27.56 16.51 8.35
N SER A 726 28.87 16.70 8.39
CA SER A 726 29.80 16.39 7.29
C SER A 726 31.01 15.58 7.78
N TYR A 727 31.67 14.80 6.92
CA TYR A 727 32.79 13.95 7.38
C TYR A 727 33.93 13.75 6.38
N ALA A 728 35.10 13.35 6.89
CA ALA A 728 36.26 13.00 6.08
C ALA A 728 36.88 11.65 6.47
N THR A 729 37.38 10.89 5.49
CA THR A 729 38.08 9.61 5.69
C THR A 729 39.47 9.54 5.07
N GLY A 730 39.81 10.48 4.18
CA GLY A 730 41.14 10.57 3.59
C GLY A 730 42.23 10.99 4.59
N SER A 731 43.48 10.65 4.30
CA SER A 731 44.65 11.14 5.02
C SER A 731 44.97 12.60 4.64
N ALA A 732 45.12 13.47 5.63
CA ALA A 732 45.66 14.82 5.48
C ALA A 732 47.15 14.80 5.84
N SER A 733 48.03 15.14 4.90
CA SER A 733 49.49 15.05 5.08
C SER A 733 50.22 16.25 4.45
N PRO A 734 50.66 17.24 5.23
CA PRO A 734 51.59 18.25 4.75
C PRO A 734 52.97 17.64 4.47
N SER A 735 53.70 18.29 3.59
CA SER A 735 55.08 17.99 3.21
C SER A 735 55.80 19.32 2.94
N GLY A 736 57.11 19.31 2.64
CA GLY A 736 57.86 20.53 2.37
C GLY A 736 58.37 21.23 3.64
N GLY A 737 58.77 22.50 3.49
CA GLY A 737 59.45 23.27 4.54
C GLY A 737 58.83 24.66 4.72
N GLY A 738 58.10 24.82 5.82
CA GLY A 738 57.35 26.02 6.19
C GLY A 738 56.43 25.75 7.40
N SER A 739 55.59 26.72 7.77
CA SER A 739 54.58 26.54 8.81
C SER A 739 53.42 25.68 8.28
N THR A 740 53.04 24.60 8.98
CA THR A 740 52.10 23.60 8.43
C THR A 740 50.99 23.19 9.41
N SER A 741 49.75 23.46 9.01
CA SER A 741 48.54 23.12 9.78
C SER A 741 47.83 21.92 9.15
N ALA A 742 47.93 20.76 9.80
CA ALA A 742 47.24 19.54 9.41
C ALA A 742 46.00 19.28 10.29
N GLY A 743 44.93 18.74 9.72
CA GLY A 743 43.79 18.26 10.49
C GLY A 743 42.88 17.31 9.71
N GLY A 744 42.44 16.23 10.35
CA GLY A 744 41.60 15.23 9.69
C GLY A 744 40.25 15.74 9.15
N LEU A 745 39.74 16.85 9.68
CA LEU A 745 38.58 17.55 9.11
C LEU A 745 38.99 18.88 8.45
N VAL A 746 39.63 19.77 9.22
CA VAL A 746 40.04 21.10 8.74
C VAL A 746 41.50 21.38 9.11
N GLY A 747 42.28 21.88 8.15
CA GLY A 747 43.68 22.28 8.36
C GLY A 747 43.78 23.51 9.27
N ALA A 748 43.21 24.65 8.86
CA ALA A 748 43.09 25.87 9.67
C ALA A 748 41.63 26.32 9.79
N ASN A 749 41.14 26.57 11.01
CA ASN A 749 39.74 26.95 11.26
C ASN A 749 39.61 28.25 12.08
N GLY A 750 38.81 29.19 11.57
CA GLY A 750 38.21 30.30 12.33
C GLY A 750 36.69 30.40 12.16
N GLY A 751 36.09 29.50 11.36
CA GLY A 751 34.66 29.36 11.19
C GLY A 751 34.00 28.41 12.21
N THR A 752 32.73 28.09 12.00
CA THR A 752 31.97 27.16 12.85
C THR A 752 31.97 25.74 12.29
N ILE A 753 31.95 24.75 13.19
CA ILE A 753 31.85 23.33 12.87
C ILE A 753 30.85 22.70 13.85
N THR A 754 29.88 21.93 13.32
CA THR A 754 28.82 21.27 14.10
C THR A 754 28.58 19.86 13.59
N ASP A 755 28.52 18.88 14.49
CA ASP A 755 28.25 17.45 14.18
C ASP A 755 29.10 16.88 13.02
N ALA A 756 30.37 17.25 12.95
CA ALA A 756 31.27 16.85 11.87
C ALA A 756 32.40 15.92 12.37
N PHE A 757 32.78 14.96 11.53
CA PHE A 757 33.57 13.79 11.92
C PHE A 757 34.77 13.54 11.01
N TYR A 758 35.84 12.92 11.53
CA TYR A 758 36.97 12.49 10.69
C TYR A 758 37.59 11.16 11.13
N ALA A 759 38.12 10.41 10.17
CA ALA A 759 38.83 9.16 10.41
C ALA A 759 40.22 9.42 11.02
N THR A 760 40.55 8.69 12.08
CA THR A 760 41.89 8.60 12.69
C THR A 760 42.64 7.33 12.28
N THR A 761 42.01 6.45 11.48
CA THR A 761 42.63 5.25 10.90
C THR A 761 42.28 5.11 9.43
N ASP A 762 43.17 4.52 8.63
CA ASP A 762 42.86 4.07 7.27
C ASP A 762 42.05 2.76 7.26
N ILE A 763 41.82 2.20 6.07
CA ILE A 763 41.12 0.92 5.85
C ILE A 763 41.87 -0.31 6.39
N ASN A 764 43.17 -0.19 6.66
CA ASN A 764 44.02 -1.24 7.22
C ASN A 764 44.19 -1.11 8.75
N GLY A 765 43.65 -0.04 9.35
CA GLY A 765 43.86 0.31 10.75
C GLY A 765 45.13 1.11 11.05
N ASN A 766 45.88 1.54 10.02
CA ASN A 766 47.03 2.43 10.20
C ASN A 766 46.56 3.80 10.69
N VAL A 767 47.31 4.41 11.63
CA VAL A 767 46.97 5.73 12.16
C VAL A 767 47.15 6.81 11.08
N ILE A 768 46.11 7.61 10.87
CA ILE A 768 46.11 8.82 10.03
C ILE A 768 45.54 9.99 10.82
N ASN A 769 45.75 11.23 10.36
CA ASN A 769 45.08 12.43 10.88
C ASN A 769 45.25 12.71 12.40
N ASN A 770 46.21 12.03 13.05
CA ASN A 770 46.44 12.04 14.50
C ASN A 770 47.52 13.06 14.94
N GLY A 771 48.08 13.82 14.00
CA GLY A 771 49.01 14.92 14.30
C GLY A 771 48.24 16.21 14.56
N GLY A 772 48.26 16.68 15.81
CA GLY A 772 47.83 18.04 16.14
C GLY A 772 48.95 19.05 15.88
N LEU A 773 48.58 20.22 15.33
CA LEU A 773 49.30 21.50 15.31
C LEU A 773 50.85 21.48 15.22
N VAL A 774 51.39 21.90 14.07
CA VAL A 774 52.82 22.24 13.91
C VAL A 774 53.00 23.77 13.85
N ASN A 775 52.99 24.41 15.03
CA ASN A 775 53.25 25.85 15.26
C ASN A 775 52.47 26.86 14.38
N GLY A 776 51.41 27.47 14.91
CA GLY A 776 50.76 28.63 14.30
C GLY A 776 49.57 29.18 15.08
N ASP A 777 49.11 30.39 14.73
CA ASP A 777 48.01 31.11 15.40
C ASP A 777 46.61 30.47 15.19
N TRP A 778 46.49 29.50 14.28
CA TRP A 778 45.23 28.89 13.87
C TRP A 778 45.07 27.51 14.47
N THR A 779 44.01 27.29 15.26
CA THR A 779 43.74 25.97 15.85
C THR A 779 43.13 25.02 14.82
N GLY A 780 43.93 24.05 14.39
CA GLY A 780 43.46 22.94 13.55
C GLY A 780 42.40 22.10 14.29
N ASN A 781 41.32 21.77 13.59
CA ASN A 781 40.29 20.80 14.00
C ASN A 781 39.65 20.97 15.41
N ALA A 782 39.66 22.18 15.99
CA ALA A 782 39.25 22.45 17.38
C ALA A 782 37.77 22.16 17.72
N LEU A 783 36.93 21.83 16.73
CA LEU A 783 35.49 21.61 16.85
C LEU A 783 35.00 20.36 16.09
N GLY A 784 35.90 19.51 15.58
CA GLY A 784 35.57 18.28 14.84
C GLY A 784 35.83 17.00 15.65
N THR A 785 35.00 15.96 15.46
CA THR A 785 35.09 14.71 16.23
C THR A 785 35.90 13.63 15.52
N GLY A 786 37.04 13.25 16.10
CA GLY A 786 37.88 12.14 15.60
C GLY A 786 37.32 10.77 16.00
N LYS A 787 37.34 9.81 15.07
CA LYS A 787 36.87 8.43 15.24
C LYS A 787 37.72 7.46 14.41
N SER A 788 37.85 6.20 14.84
CA SER A 788 38.40 5.17 13.94
C SER A 788 37.47 4.98 12.74
N LEU A 789 37.99 4.49 11.60
CA LEU A 789 37.14 4.19 10.45
C LEU A 789 36.05 3.16 10.79
N ALA A 790 36.40 2.17 11.61
CA ALA A 790 35.47 1.16 12.12
C ALA A 790 34.37 1.74 13.04
N ASP A 791 34.59 2.89 13.68
CA ASP A 791 33.54 3.61 14.40
C ASP A 791 32.70 4.48 13.45
N LEU A 792 33.30 5.03 12.39
CA LEU A 792 32.57 5.75 11.34
C LEU A 792 31.71 4.83 10.46
N GLN A 793 31.86 3.51 10.57
CA GLN A 793 30.95 2.51 9.98
C GLN A 793 29.75 2.18 10.89
N LYS A 794 29.64 2.75 12.10
CA LYS A 794 28.55 2.47 13.05
C LYS A 794 27.51 3.59 13.06
N ALA A 795 26.24 3.26 12.86
CA ALA A 795 25.12 4.21 12.84
C ALA A 795 25.04 5.03 14.15
N GLY A 796 25.29 4.38 15.30
CA GLY A 796 25.31 5.03 16.61
C GLY A 796 26.35 6.14 16.79
N THR A 797 27.42 6.17 15.97
CA THR A 797 28.41 7.26 15.98
C THR A 797 27.81 8.59 15.51
N PHE A 798 26.77 8.55 14.67
CA PHE A 798 26.13 9.72 14.06
C PHE A 798 24.77 10.05 14.71
N ALA A 799 24.50 9.57 15.94
CA ALA A 799 23.22 9.78 16.61
C ALA A 799 22.80 11.26 16.73
N ALA A 800 23.76 12.20 16.76
CA ALA A 800 23.52 13.64 16.74
C ALA A 800 22.79 14.13 15.46
N TRP A 801 22.95 13.44 14.33
CA TRP A 801 22.25 13.77 13.07
C TRP A 801 20.74 13.42 13.12
N GLY A 802 20.30 12.65 14.12
CA GLY A 802 18.90 12.30 14.34
C GLY A 802 18.25 11.66 13.11
N ALA A 803 17.06 12.16 12.73
CA ALA A 803 16.30 11.65 11.58
C ALA A 803 16.97 11.84 10.21
N ASN A 804 18.14 12.51 10.13
CA ASN A 804 18.88 12.63 8.88
C ASN A 804 19.72 11.39 8.53
N ILE A 805 19.81 10.38 9.40
CA ILE A 805 20.48 9.09 9.11
C ILE A 805 19.58 7.90 9.47
N ASP A 806 19.64 6.83 8.67
CA ASP A 806 18.87 5.61 8.86
C ASP A 806 19.62 4.39 8.28
N ASP A 807 19.55 3.25 8.96
CA ASP A 807 20.14 1.96 8.58
C ASP A 807 19.22 1.11 7.69
N ARG A 808 18.02 1.61 7.37
CA ARG A 808 17.04 0.98 6.48
C ARG A 808 16.96 1.74 5.15
N GLY A 809 16.58 1.00 4.10
CA GLY A 809 16.35 1.57 2.78
C GLY A 809 14.94 2.12 2.58
N GLY A 810 14.80 3.08 1.67
CA GLY A 810 13.53 3.73 1.36
C GLY A 810 12.97 4.63 2.46
N SER A 811 13.79 5.03 3.45
CA SER A 811 13.39 6.04 4.42
C SER A 811 13.67 7.46 3.90
N GLY A 812 13.08 8.47 4.54
CA GLY A 812 13.27 9.89 4.18
C GLY A 812 14.59 10.49 4.66
N ALA A 813 15.48 9.72 5.29
CA ALA A 813 16.74 10.22 5.84
C ALA A 813 17.74 10.59 4.73
N VAL A 814 18.43 11.73 4.88
CA VAL A 814 19.39 12.24 3.88
C VAL A 814 20.59 11.30 3.72
N TRP A 815 21.03 10.70 4.83
CA TRP A 815 22.07 9.69 4.88
C TRP A 815 21.48 8.27 4.95
N ARG A 816 22.19 7.34 4.32
CA ARG A 816 22.03 5.90 4.40
C ARG A 816 23.32 5.32 4.94
N ILE A 817 23.27 4.52 5.99
CA ILE A 817 24.45 3.77 6.46
C ILE A 817 24.16 2.28 6.44
N TYR A 818 25.10 1.47 5.97
CA TYR A 818 25.06 0.02 6.16
C TYR A 818 25.86 -0.27 7.43
N ASP A 819 25.17 -0.43 8.56
CA ASP A 819 25.79 -0.51 9.89
C ASP A 819 26.84 -1.64 9.96
N GLY A 820 28.05 -1.30 10.40
CA GLY A 820 29.21 -2.18 10.42
C GLY A 820 29.91 -2.39 9.07
N HIS A 821 29.39 -1.85 7.96
CA HIS A 821 29.87 -2.09 6.60
C HIS A 821 30.29 -0.82 5.84
N SER A 822 29.49 0.25 5.86
CA SER A 822 29.77 1.51 5.16
C SER A 822 29.87 2.69 6.11
N THR A 823 30.61 3.73 5.74
CA THR A 823 30.38 5.08 6.29
C THR A 823 29.05 5.64 5.76
N PRO A 824 28.54 6.78 6.28
CA PRO A 824 27.31 7.37 5.77
C PRO A 824 27.38 7.72 4.28
N LEU A 825 26.41 7.23 3.52
CA LEU A 825 26.24 7.45 2.07
C LEU A 825 25.09 8.42 1.83
N LEU A 826 25.22 9.30 0.84
CA LEU A 826 24.17 10.27 0.49
C LEU A 826 23.05 9.56 -0.27
N ARG A 827 21.85 9.46 0.34
CA ARG A 827 20.74 8.63 -0.18
C ARG A 827 20.22 9.11 -1.53
N SER A 828 20.22 10.43 -1.76
CA SER A 828 19.82 11.05 -3.04
C SER A 828 20.76 10.76 -4.23
N LEU A 829 21.88 10.05 -3.98
CA LEU A 829 22.83 9.60 -5.00
C LEU A 829 22.88 8.06 -5.11
N LEU A 830 22.04 7.35 -4.35
CA LEU A 830 21.86 5.89 -4.41
C LEU A 830 20.64 5.50 -5.25
N LYS A 831 20.68 4.33 -5.89
CA LYS A 831 19.56 3.78 -6.67
C LYS A 831 18.63 2.96 -5.77
N ALA A 832 17.33 3.24 -5.75
CA ALA A 832 16.40 2.48 -4.92
C ALA A 832 16.30 1.00 -5.34
N LEU A 833 16.47 0.06 -4.41
CA LEU A 833 16.41 -1.38 -4.69
C LEU A 833 15.58 -2.14 -3.65
N THR A 834 14.77 -3.11 -4.11
CA THR A 834 14.07 -4.06 -3.21
C THR A 834 14.71 -5.46 -3.23
N VAL A 835 15.20 -5.82 -2.05
CA VAL A 835 15.56 -7.11 -1.46
C VAL A 835 14.43 -8.14 -1.27
N ASP A 836 13.83 -8.77 -2.29
CA ASP A 836 12.76 -9.76 -2.01
C ASP A 836 13.31 -11.16 -1.67
N ALA A 837 13.12 -11.56 -0.41
CA ALA A 837 13.46 -12.87 0.14
C ALA A 837 12.32 -13.90 0.01
N GLY A 838 11.14 -13.50 -0.47
CA GLY A 838 9.98 -14.37 -0.69
C GLY A 838 9.38 -14.92 0.61
N THR A 839 9.02 -16.21 0.62
CA THR A 839 8.60 -16.91 1.85
C THR A 839 9.76 -17.78 2.33
N LEU A 840 10.37 -17.39 3.45
CA LEU A 840 11.46 -18.11 4.09
C LEU A 840 10.98 -19.44 4.69
N ALA A 841 11.92 -20.37 4.88
CA ALA A 841 11.67 -21.61 5.60
C ALA A 841 11.20 -21.31 7.03
N GLY A 842 10.00 -21.77 7.36
CA GLY A 842 9.44 -21.64 8.71
C GLY A 842 10.04 -22.62 9.71
N LYS A 843 9.76 -22.39 11.00
CA LYS A 843 10.09 -23.30 12.11
C LYS A 843 8.82 -23.63 12.90
N VAL A 844 8.84 -24.72 13.66
CA VAL A 844 7.87 -24.92 14.75
C VAL A 844 8.33 -24.12 15.97
N TYR A 845 7.40 -23.66 16.80
CA TYR A 845 7.70 -22.99 18.06
C TYR A 845 8.55 -23.88 18.98
N ASP A 846 9.66 -23.32 19.47
CA ASP A 846 10.63 -23.97 20.36
C ASP A 846 11.07 -23.06 21.53
N GLY A 847 10.32 -21.99 21.78
CA GLY A 847 10.67 -20.97 22.78
C GLY A 847 11.70 -19.92 22.33
N SER A 848 12.25 -20.00 21.11
CA SER A 848 13.24 -19.06 20.58
C SER A 848 12.80 -18.37 19.27
N ALA A 849 13.31 -17.17 19.02
CA ALA A 849 13.12 -16.45 17.76
C ALA A 849 13.68 -17.24 16.56
N ALA A 850 13.18 -16.99 15.36
CA ALA A 850 13.76 -17.52 14.13
C ALA A 850 14.88 -16.58 13.65
N SER A 851 16.04 -17.13 13.29
CA SER A 851 17.10 -16.38 12.60
C SER A 851 17.92 -17.31 11.71
N GLY A 852 18.66 -16.75 10.75
CA GLY A 852 19.52 -17.51 9.84
C GLY A 852 19.93 -16.74 8.59
N THR A 853 20.56 -17.45 7.64
CA THR A 853 20.95 -16.93 6.33
C THR A 853 19.90 -17.27 5.27
N VAL A 854 19.66 -16.37 4.32
CA VAL A 854 18.75 -16.59 3.18
C VAL A 854 19.53 -17.10 1.98
N GLY A 855 19.27 -18.34 1.57
CA GLY A 855 20.03 -19.00 0.49
C GLY A 855 19.77 -18.50 -0.94
N SER A 856 18.70 -17.72 -1.16
CA SER A 856 18.36 -17.13 -2.46
C SER A 856 17.39 -15.96 -2.31
N TYR A 857 17.57 -14.90 -3.07
CA TYR A 857 16.69 -13.72 -3.09
C TYR A 857 16.55 -13.16 -4.51
N THR A 858 15.55 -12.31 -4.74
CA THR A 858 15.29 -11.65 -6.03
C THR A 858 15.45 -10.12 -5.87
N PRO A 859 16.43 -9.49 -6.55
CA PRO A 859 16.51 -8.03 -6.61
C PRO A 859 15.50 -7.46 -7.62
N SER A 860 14.85 -6.35 -7.27
CA SER A 860 13.94 -5.64 -8.18
C SER A 860 14.63 -4.92 -9.34
N VAL A 861 15.96 -4.97 -9.42
CA VAL A 861 16.77 -4.55 -10.57
C VAL A 861 17.62 -5.74 -10.99
N SER A 862 17.46 -6.20 -12.23
CA SER A 862 18.23 -7.32 -12.77
C SER A 862 19.71 -6.99 -12.83
N GLY A 863 20.57 -7.94 -12.44
CA GLY A 863 22.03 -7.77 -12.43
C GLY A 863 22.57 -6.84 -11.33
N ALA A 864 21.76 -6.41 -10.36
CA ALA A 864 22.22 -5.58 -9.25
C ALA A 864 23.37 -6.25 -8.48
N GLN A 865 24.52 -5.58 -8.41
CA GLN A 865 25.67 -6.01 -7.62
C GLN A 865 25.48 -5.55 -6.18
N LEU A 866 25.59 -6.48 -5.22
CA LEU A 866 25.41 -6.26 -3.79
C LEU A 866 26.47 -7.07 -3.03
N ASP A 867 27.05 -6.47 -2.01
CA ASP A 867 28.05 -7.12 -1.16
C ASP A 867 27.40 -7.76 0.09
N GLY A 868 28.14 -8.66 0.75
CA GLY A 868 27.73 -9.30 1.99
C GLY A 868 26.88 -10.57 1.81
N SER A 869 26.00 -10.85 2.76
CA SER A 869 25.10 -12.03 2.71
C SER A 869 23.79 -11.74 3.42
N LEU A 870 22.66 -12.06 2.78
CA LEU A 870 21.34 -11.80 3.33
C LEU A 870 21.04 -12.70 4.54
N SER A 871 20.76 -12.09 5.68
CA SER A 871 20.34 -12.74 6.91
C SER A 871 18.99 -12.25 7.40
N TYR A 872 18.34 -13.01 8.27
CA TYR A 872 17.03 -12.70 8.84
C TYR A 872 16.99 -12.94 10.35
N ALA A 873 16.09 -12.22 11.03
CA ALA A 873 15.69 -12.46 12.42
C ALA A 873 14.22 -12.07 12.65
N THR A 874 13.46 -12.82 13.45
CA THR A 874 12.11 -12.41 13.89
C THR A 874 12.18 -11.59 15.17
N ALA A 875 11.38 -10.52 15.25
CA ALA A 875 11.26 -9.64 16.41
C ALA A 875 10.66 -10.32 17.68
N GLY A 876 10.36 -11.62 17.61
CA GLY A 876 9.86 -12.41 18.73
C GLY A 876 9.92 -13.91 18.47
N LYS A 877 9.64 -14.69 19.53
CA LYS A 877 9.65 -16.16 19.55
C LYS A 877 8.31 -16.83 19.19
N ASN A 878 7.22 -16.08 19.22
CA ASN A 878 5.85 -16.63 19.27
C ASN A 878 5.40 -17.26 17.93
N ALA A 879 4.43 -18.18 17.98
CA ALA A 879 3.82 -18.71 16.77
C ALA A 879 2.99 -17.64 16.05
N GLY A 880 3.17 -17.51 14.73
CA GLY A 880 2.61 -16.41 13.94
C GLY A 880 3.19 -16.32 12.53
N THR A 881 2.80 -15.28 11.79
CA THR A 881 3.41 -14.90 10.51
C THR A 881 4.15 -13.58 10.69
N TYR A 882 5.43 -13.58 10.36
CA TYR A 882 6.35 -12.45 10.45
C TYR A 882 6.62 -11.89 9.04
N ARG A 883 6.74 -10.56 8.89
CA ARG A 883 6.92 -9.90 7.58
C ARG A 883 7.91 -8.75 7.65
N ALA A 884 8.58 -8.50 6.53
CA ALA A 884 9.45 -7.32 6.40
C ALA A 884 8.63 -6.01 6.40
N SER A 885 7.39 -6.06 5.89
CA SER A 885 6.50 -4.90 5.71
C SER A 885 5.98 -4.28 7.01
N ASP A 886 5.97 -5.03 8.12
CA ASP A 886 5.53 -4.57 9.44
C ASP A 886 6.68 -4.57 10.46
N GLY A 887 7.93 -4.78 10.00
CA GLY A 887 9.14 -4.81 10.82
C GLY A 887 9.28 -6.04 11.72
N SER A 888 8.32 -6.97 11.71
CA SER A 888 8.36 -8.16 12.58
C SER A 888 9.36 -9.21 12.08
N LEU A 889 9.67 -9.24 10.78
CA LEU A 889 10.83 -9.94 10.22
C LEU A 889 11.88 -8.91 9.81
N GLN A 890 12.98 -8.88 10.55
CA GLN A 890 14.18 -8.12 10.17
C GLN A 890 14.94 -8.88 9.09
N LEU A 891 15.42 -8.17 8.09
CA LEU A 891 16.28 -8.64 6.99
C LEU A 891 17.45 -7.67 6.83
N GLY A 892 18.66 -8.18 6.62
CA GLY A 892 19.88 -7.36 6.58
C GLY A 892 21.12 -8.13 6.10
N GLY A 893 22.29 -7.52 6.24
CA GLY A 893 23.57 -8.13 5.88
C GLY A 893 23.99 -8.03 4.40
N LEU A 894 23.13 -7.46 3.54
CA LEU A 894 23.56 -6.95 2.23
C LEU A 894 23.87 -5.45 2.30
N TYR A 895 24.92 -5.01 1.61
CA TYR A 895 25.36 -3.61 1.55
C TYR A 895 25.82 -3.18 0.14
N SER A 896 26.18 -1.90 0.01
CA SER A 896 26.57 -1.24 -1.24
C SER A 896 27.47 -0.02 -0.97
N ASP A 897 28.21 0.43 -1.98
CA ASP A 897 28.87 1.74 -2.01
C ASP A 897 27.92 2.89 -2.41
N GLN A 898 28.47 4.11 -2.50
CA GLN A 898 27.76 5.35 -2.90
C GLN A 898 27.18 5.35 -4.33
N ARG A 899 27.66 4.50 -5.24
CA ARG A 899 27.27 4.46 -6.67
C ARG A 899 26.29 3.33 -6.99
N GLY A 900 26.14 2.38 -6.07
CA GLY A 900 25.12 1.33 -6.08
C GLY A 900 23.77 1.79 -5.53
N TYR A 901 23.33 1.21 -4.42
CA TYR A 901 21.92 1.06 -4.09
C TYR A 901 21.52 1.50 -2.67
N ASP A 902 20.27 1.93 -2.53
CA ASP A 902 19.56 2.01 -1.25
C ASP A 902 18.65 0.79 -1.08
N ILE A 903 19.12 -0.19 -0.32
CA ILE A 903 18.49 -1.51 -0.20
C ILE A 903 17.40 -1.49 0.89
N ARG A 904 16.15 -1.73 0.49
CA ARG A 904 15.01 -2.09 1.35
C ARG A 904 14.63 -3.55 1.12
N TYR A 905 14.00 -4.21 2.09
CA TYR A 905 13.71 -5.65 2.02
C TYR A 905 12.21 -5.97 1.92
N ALA A 906 11.90 -7.11 1.32
CA ALA A 906 10.59 -7.73 1.28
C ALA A 906 10.71 -9.22 1.63
N GLY A 907 9.64 -9.80 2.16
CA GLY A 907 9.58 -11.22 2.50
C GLY A 907 8.72 -11.53 3.73
N SER A 908 8.57 -12.81 4.03
CA SER A 908 7.85 -13.30 5.20
C SER A 908 8.36 -14.65 5.70
N LEU A 909 8.14 -14.93 6.98
CA LEU A 909 8.46 -16.21 7.64
C LEU A 909 7.28 -16.62 8.52
N LYS A 910 7.06 -17.92 8.71
CA LYS A 910 6.04 -18.44 9.63
C LYS A 910 6.68 -19.23 10.77
N ILE A 911 6.26 -18.97 12.00
CA ILE A 911 6.50 -19.84 13.14
C ILE A 911 5.20 -20.61 13.38
N ASP A 912 5.22 -21.92 13.15
CA ASP A 912 4.09 -22.82 13.35
C ASP A 912 3.92 -23.22 14.82
N LYS A 913 2.68 -23.47 15.24
CA LYS A 913 2.37 -23.82 16.64
C LYS A 913 2.98 -25.18 17.00
N ALA A 914 3.57 -25.29 18.20
CA ALA A 914 4.04 -26.56 18.72
C ALA A 914 2.87 -27.49 19.04
N ALA A 915 2.92 -28.76 18.61
CA ALA A 915 1.93 -29.75 19.00
C ALA A 915 2.06 -30.07 20.50
N LEU A 916 0.94 -30.06 21.22
CA LEU A 916 0.88 -30.38 22.64
C LEU A 916 -0.34 -31.25 22.93
N THR A 917 -0.16 -32.36 23.64
CA THR A 917 -1.24 -33.25 24.07
C THR A 917 -1.32 -33.26 25.59
N VAL A 918 -2.41 -32.73 26.12
CA VAL A 918 -2.65 -32.57 27.56
C VAL A 918 -3.62 -33.66 28.04
N THR A 919 -3.33 -34.25 29.19
CA THR A 919 -4.16 -35.25 29.86
C THR A 919 -4.17 -35.00 31.37
N THR A 920 -4.61 -35.99 32.15
CA THR A 920 -4.49 -36.01 33.61
C THR A 920 -3.86 -37.33 34.06
N GLY A 921 -3.28 -37.35 35.26
CA GLY A 921 -2.86 -38.59 35.92
C GLY A 921 -4.06 -39.52 36.20
N ALA A 922 -3.78 -40.79 36.51
CA ALA A 922 -4.82 -41.71 36.98
C ALA A 922 -5.36 -41.23 38.33
N VAL A 923 -6.66 -41.02 38.42
CA VAL A 923 -7.32 -40.49 39.64
C VAL A 923 -8.26 -41.53 40.25
N SER A 924 -8.41 -41.48 41.57
CA SER A 924 -9.34 -42.33 42.30
C SER A 924 -10.27 -41.51 43.18
N LYS A 925 -11.56 -41.87 43.19
CA LYS A 925 -12.58 -41.31 44.09
C LYS A 925 -13.45 -42.44 44.64
N THR A 926 -14.11 -42.21 45.76
CA THR A 926 -15.26 -43.02 46.19
C THR A 926 -16.51 -42.53 45.48
N TYR A 927 -17.47 -43.43 45.22
CA TYR A 927 -18.75 -43.10 44.61
C TYR A 927 -19.50 -42.03 45.42
N ASP A 928 -19.85 -40.94 44.75
CA ASP A 928 -20.61 -39.80 45.27
C ASP A 928 -21.85 -39.46 44.41
N GLY A 929 -22.08 -40.24 43.35
CA GLY A 929 -23.14 -40.01 42.36
C GLY A 929 -22.79 -39.03 41.23
N THR A 930 -21.57 -38.49 41.18
CA THR A 930 -21.15 -37.45 40.21
C THR A 930 -19.96 -37.88 39.34
N THR A 931 -19.89 -37.32 38.13
CA THR A 931 -18.78 -37.50 37.17
C THR A 931 -17.53 -36.66 37.49
N ALA A 932 -17.59 -35.74 38.46
CA ALA A 932 -16.47 -34.83 38.76
C ALA A 932 -15.22 -35.59 39.21
N ALA A 933 -14.05 -35.19 38.71
CA ALA A 933 -12.76 -35.81 39.01
C ALA A 933 -11.74 -34.78 39.53
N ALA A 934 -10.99 -35.12 40.57
CA ALA A 934 -9.93 -34.29 41.14
C ALA A 934 -8.62 -34.41 40.31
N GLY A 935 -8.69 -34.08 39.03
CA GLY A 935 -7.57 -34.16 38.09
C GLY A 935 -6.59 -32.98 38.20
N SER A 936 -5.49 -33.08 37.45
CA SER A 936 -4.56 -31.98 37.22
C SER A 936 -3.94 -32.13 35.84
N ALA A 937 -3.72 -31.00 35.15
CA ALA A 937 -3.27 -31.01 33.77
C ALA A 937 -1.79 -31.42 33.67
N ILE A 938 -1.49 -32.43 32.86
CA ILE A 938 -0.13 -32.90 32.56
C ILE A 938 0.09 -33.04 31.06
N VAL A 939 1.33 -32.85 30.61
CA VAL A 939 1.72 -33.11 29.23
C VAL A 939 1.89 -34.63 29.02
N SER A 940 1.38 -35.13 27.89
CA SER A 940 1.46 -36.55 27.48
C SER A 940 1.97 -36.73 26.04
N GLY A 941 2.07 -35.64 25.28
CA GLY A 941 2.68 -35.60 23.95
C GLY A 941 3.14 -34.18 23.63
N GLY A 942 4.25 -34.05 22.90
CA GLY A 942 4.95 -32.78 22.76
C GLY A 942 5.66 -32.35 24.05
N GLN A 943 6.04 -31.07 24.12
CA GLN A 943 6.69 -30.47 25.29
C GLN A 943 6.34 -28.98 25.40
N LEU A 944 6.51 -28.42 26.60
CA LEU A 944 6.50 -26.98 26.83
C LEU A 944 7.93 -26.43 26.76
N TYR A 945 8.09 -25.19 26.32
CA TYR A 945 9.40 -24.57 26.10
C TYR A 945 9.68 -23.41 27.07
N GLY A 946 10.92 -23.32 27.55
CA GLY A 946 11.38 -22.24 28.41
C GLY A 946 10.61 -22.17 29.73
N SER A 947 9.80 -21.12 29.90
CA SER A 947 8.99 -20.84 31.09
C SER A 947 7.50 -21.17 30.93
N ASP A 948 7.09 -21.74 29.79
CA ASP A 948 5.67 -21.94 29.47
C ASP A 948 5.06 -23.05 30.37
N ALA A 949 3.89 -22.82 30.96
CA ALA A 949 3.31 -23.71 31.99
C ALA A 949 1.80 -24.02 31.79
N LEU A 950 1.31 -25.14 32.34
CA LEU A 950 -0.12 -25.47 32.37
C LEU A 950 -0.80 -24.90 33.63
N SER A 951 -2.06 -24.47 33.53
CA SER A 951 -2.91 -24.18 34.70
C SER A 951 -4.39 -24.47 34.43
N GLY A 952 -5.17 -24.66 35.50
CA GLY A 952 -6.60 -24.97 35.41
C GLY A 952 -6.90 -26.35 34.80
N GLY A 953 -7.95 -26.42 33.99
CA GLY A 953 -8.51 -27.66 33.45
C GLY A 953 -9.81 -28.09 34.13
N SER A 954 -10.65 -28.76 33.35
CA SER A 954 -11.85 -29.47 33.79
C SER A 954 -11.68 -30.96 33.52
N PHE A 955 -11.95 -31.78 34.53
CA PHE A 955 -11.68 -33.21 34.55
C PHE A 955 -12.96 -33.96 34.97
N ALA A 956 -13.45 -34.85 34.11
CA ALA A 956 -14.68 -35.59 34.38
C ALA A 956 -14.61 -37.03 33.87
N PHE A 957 -15.04 -37.97 34.72
CA PHE A 957 -15.30 -39.35 34.35
C PHE A 957 -16.41 -39.42 33.28
N THR A 958 -16.33 -40.40 32.37
CA THR A 958 -17.34 -40.63 31.32
C THR A 958 -18.73 -40.97 31.85
N ASP A 959 -18.80 -41.51 33.06
CA ASP A 959 -20.03 -41.88 33.76
C ASP A 959 -19.78 -41.87 35.28
N LYS A 960 -20.85 -41.88 36.09
CA LYS A 960 -20.75 -41.79 37.57
C LYS A 960 -20.38 -43.11 38.25
N ASN A 961 -20.47 -44.26 37.58
CA ASN A 961 -20.58 -45.57 38.21
C ASN A 961 -19.21 -46.14 38.67
N ALA A 962 -19.24 -46.97 39.71
CA ALA A 962 -18.06 -47.62 40.25
C ALA A 962 -17.37 -48.54 39.23
N GLY A 963 -16.07 -48.78 39.44
CA GLY A 963 -15.23 -49.66 38.63
C GLY A 963 -13.80 -49.15 38.47
N SER A 964 -12.92 -50.03 38.00
CA SER A 964 -11.53 -49.78 37.63
C SER A 964 -11.37 -49.59 36.12
N GLY A 965 -10.35 -48.86 35.66
CA GLY A 965 -10.12 -48.63 34.22
C GLY A 965 -11.13 -47.66 33.61
N LYS A 966 -11.62 -46.72 34.43
CA LYS A 966 -12.57 -45.68 34.05
C LYS A 966 -11.87 -44.58 33.26
N THR A 967 -12.59 -44.03 32.29
CA THR A 967 -12.10 -42.94 31.43
C THR A 967 -12.41 -41.58 32.04
N VAL A 968 -11.38 -40.74 32.20
CA VAL A 968 -11.48 -39.33 32.59
C VAL A 968 -11.11 -38.45 31.39
N SER A 969 -12.09 -37.68 30.93
CA SER A 969 -11.94 -36.63 29.92
C SER A 969 -11.27 -35.38 30.49
N VAL A 970 -10.58 -34.63 29.62
CA VAL A 970 -9.85 -33.40 29.95
C VAL A 970 -10.23 -32.30 28.98
N SER A 971 -10.43 -31.08 29.47
CA SER A 971 -10.74 -29.89 28.68
C SER A 971 -10.37 -28.61 29.42
N GLY A 972 -10.39 -27.45 28.75
CA GLY A 972 -10.32 -26.14 29.43
C GLY A 972 -9.03 -25.85 30.21
N VAL A 973 -7.90 -26.41 29.78
CA VAL A 973 -6.58 -26.12 30.36
C VAL A 973 -6.02 -24.85 29.73
N THR A 974 -5.51 -23.94 30.57
CA THR A 974 -4.82 -22.73 30.14
C THR A 974 -3.34 -23.02 29.93
N ILE A 975 -2.79 -22.58 28.80
CA ILE A 975 -1.34 -22.55 28.56
C ILE A 975 -0.83 -21.13 28.84
N ASN A 976 0.13 -21.03 29.75
CA ASN A 976 0.69 -19.77 30.24
C ASN A 976 2.02 -19.54 29.52
N ASP A 977 1.95 -19.11 28.25
CA ASP A 977 3.07 -18.93 27.31
C ASP A 977 3.41 -17.45 27.03
N GLY A 978 2.73 -16.52 27.71
CA GLY A 978 2.79 -15.08 27.42
C GLY A 978 2.08 -14.64 26.14
N ASN A 979 1.40 -15.55 25.43
CA ASN A 979 0.73 -15.34 24.15
C ASN A 979 -0.73 -15.86 24.15
N GLY A 980 -1.33 -16.05 25.35
CA GLY A 980 -2.69 -16.57 25.50
C GLY A 980 -2.86 -18.03 25.04
N GLY A 981 -1.81 -18.83 25.13
CA GLY A 981 -1.73 -20.20 24.63
C GLY A 981 -1.55 -20.33 23.13
N ASN A 982 -1.34 -19.21 22.41
CA ASN A 982 -1.25 -19.25 20.96
C ASN A 982 0.03 -19.88 20.41
N ASN A 983 1.05 -20.14 21.23
CA ASN A 983 2.24 -20.85 20.77
C ASN A 983 2.00 -22.35 20.53
N TYR A 984 0.88 -22.90 21.02
CA TYR A 984 0.61 -24.34 21.02
C TYR A 984 -0.68 -24.74 20.29
N ALA A 985 -0.61 -25.87 19.58
CA ALA A 985 -1.74 -26.60 19.03
C ALA A 985 -2.16 -27.67 20.04
N VAL A 986 -3.00 -27.26 21.00
CA VAL A 986 -3.40 -28.11 22.13
C VAL A 986 -4.44 -29.16 21.69
N THR A 987 -4.16 -30.40 22.05
CA THR A 987 -5.04 -31.57 21.93
C THR A 987 -5.26 -32.16 23.32
N TYR A 988 -6.41 -32.79 23.55
CA TYR A 988 -6.73 -33.42 24.83
C TYR A 988 -6.83 -34.94 24.68
N ALA A 989 -6.12 -35.66 25.55
CA ALA A 989 -6.19 -37.12 25.65
C ALA A 989 -6.90 -37.52 26.95
N ALA A 990 -7.82 -38.47 26.88
CA ALA A 990 -8.51 -38.99 28.05
C ALA A 990 -7.66 -40.03 28.79
N ASN A 991 -7.67 -39.99 30.12
CA ASN A 991 -6.99 -40.99 30.97
C ASN A 991 -7.90 -42.20 31.17
N THR A 992 -7.50 -43.39 30.73
CA THR A 992 -8.31 -44.63 30.82
C THR A 992 -7.95 -45.53 32.02
N ALA A 993 -7.11 -45.04 32.93
CA ALA A 993 -6.55 -45.81 34.06
C ALA A 993 -7.10 -45.38 35.44
N SER A 994 -8.16 -44.56 35.45
CA SER A 994 -8.75 -44.02 36.68
C SER A 994 -9.76 -44.99 37.31
N THR A 995 -10.17 -44.75 38.56
CA THR A 995 -11.03 -45.68 39.32
C THR A 995 -12.08 -44.95 40.14
N ILE A 996 -13.34 -45.42 40.09
CA ILE A 996 -14.37 -45.03 41.06
C ILE A 996 -14.57 -46.22 42.00
N ASN A 997 -14.08 -46.10 43.23
CA ASN A 997 -14.33 -47.07 44.29
C ASN A 997 -15.79 -47.01 44.69
N LYS A 998 -16.39 -48.15 45.03
CA LYS A 998 -17.77 -48.21 45.50
C LYS A 998 -17.96 -47.46 46.83
N ALA A 999 -19.17 -46.98 47.08
CA ALA A 999 -19.54 -46.45 48.40
C ALA A 999 -19.98 -47.58 49.34
N ALA A 1000 -19.68 -47.46 50.64
CA ALA A 1000 -20.20 -48.39 51.64
C ALA A 1000 -21.71 -48.13 51.88
N LEU A 1001 -22.52 -49.18 51.83
CA LEU A 1001 -23.94 -49.15 52.20
C LEU A 1001 -24.24 -50.31 53.15
N THR A 1002 -24.99 -50.05 54.21
CA THR A 1002 -25.48 -51.05 55.15
C THR A 1002 -26.99 -51.15 55.00
N VAL A 1003 -27.49 -52.36 54.79
CA VAL A 1003 -28.93 -52.67 54.63
C VAL A 1003 -29.32 -53.67 55.70
N THR A 1004 -30.10 -53.22 56.68
CA THR A 1004 -30.48 -54.01 57.85
C THR A 1004 -31.94 -54.41 57.77
N ALA A 1005 -32.25 -55.70 57.81
CA ALA A 1005 -33.64 -56.17 57.88
C ALA A 1005 -34.27 -55.77 59.22
N ALA A 1006 -35.54 -55.36 59.21
CA ALA A 1006 -36.29 -55.13 60.43
C ALA A 1006 -36.59 -56.46 61.13
N ASN A 1007 -36.56 -56.46 62.46
CA ASN A 1007 -37.01 -57.60 63.26
C ASN A 1007 -38.54 -57.76 63.18
N ALA A 1008 -39.03 -58.99 63.23
CA ALA A 1008 -40.45 -59.32 63.15
C ALA A 1008 -40.85 -60.42 64.15
N SER A 1009 -42.15 -60.64 64.34
CA SER A 1009 -42.67 -61.70 65.19
C SER A 1009 -43.96 -62.30 64.66
N LYS A 1010 -44.22 -63.57 65.03
CA LYS A 1010 -45.47 -64.28 64.74
C LYS A 1010 -45.74 -65.37 65.79
N THR A 1011 -46.85 -66.07 65.65
CA THR A 1011 -47.22 -67.24 66.47
C THR A 1011 -47.08 -68.52 65.65
N GLU A 1012 -46.74 -69.65 66.29
CA GLU A 1012 -46.74 -70.96 65.63
C GLU A 1012 -48.14 -71.26 65.05
N GLY A 1013 -48.19 -71.63 63.77
CA GLY A 1013 -49.44 -71.85 63.01
C GLY A 1013 -49.85 -70.72 62.07
N SER A 1014 -49.23 -69.53 62.09
CA SER A 1014 -49.53 -68.45 61.12
C SER A 1014 -48.42 -68.26 60.07
N LEU A 1015 -48.82 -67.98 58.82
CA LEU A 1015 -47.89 -67.59 57.76
C LEU A 1015 -47.50 -66.12 57.93
N LEU A 1016 -46.20 -65.82 57.87
CA LEU A 1016 -45.71 -64.45 57.66
C LEU A 1016 -45.25 -64.29 56.21
N ALA A 1017 -45.64 -63.19 55.57
CA ALA A 1017 -45.15 -62.80 54.25
C ALA A 1017 -44.48 -61.43 54.36
N PHE A 1018 -43.28 -61.30 53.79
CA PHE A 1018 -42.57 -60.02 53.73
C PHE A 1018 -43.01 -59.24 52.49
N THR A 1019 -43.21 -57.93 52.63
CA THR A 1019 -43.50 -57.04 51.50
C THR A 1019 -42.24 -56.60 50.76
N GLY A 1020 -41.05 -56.82 51.35
CA GLY A 1020 -39.75 -56.41 50.82
C GLY A 1020 -39.40 -54.96 51.14
N THR A 1021 -40.14 -54.31 52.06
CA THR A 1021 -39.94 -52.92 52.50
C THR A 1021 -39.47 -52.82 53.96
N GLU A 1022 -39.43 -53.95 54.66
CA GLU A 1022 -39.13 -54.06 56.09
C GLU A 1022 -37.62 -54.03 56.34
N PHE A 1023 -36.96 -52.92 56.00
CA PHE A 1023 -35.53 -52.71 56.17
C PHE A 1023 -35.19 -51.26 56.57
N THR A 1024 -33.94 -51.03 56.99
CA THR A 1024 -33.35 -49.69 57.15
C THR A 1024 -31.99 -49.61 56.45
N THR A 1025 -31.57 -48.40 56.09
CA THR A 1025 -30.23 -48.11 55.55
C THR A 1025 -29.46 -47.19 56.48
N GLY A 1026 -28.13 -47.31 56.54
CA GLY A 1026 -27.31 -46.38 57.32
C GLY A 1026 -27.42 -44.93 56.82
N GLY A 1027 -27.56 -43.99 57.76
CA GLY A 1027 -27.79 -42.57 57.44
C GLY A 1027 -26.66 -41.96 56.58
N GLY A 1028 -27.03 -41.30 55.49
CA GLY A 1028 -26.08 -40.64 54.58
C GLY A 1028 -25.22 -41.58 53.72
N GLN A 1029 -25.45 -42.89 53.75
CA GLN A 1029 -24.71 -43.85 52.93
C GLN A 1029 -25.11 -43.76 51.45
N LEU A 1030 -26.42 -43.70 51.14
CA LEU A 1030 -26.93 -43.43 49.80
C LEU A 1030 -26.48 -42.03 49.31
N LYS A 1031 -26.12 -41.91 48.03
CA LYS A 1031 -25.48 -40.73 47.43
C LYS A 1031 -26.40 -40.01 46.44
N ASN A 1032 -26.16 -38.72 46.23
CA ASN A 1032 -26.88 -37.88 45.25
C ASN A 1032 -28.44 -37.99 45.30
N GLY A 1033 -29.02 -38.21 46.48
CA GLY A 1033 -30.47 -38.38 46.67
C GLY A 1033 -31.05 -39.72 46.20
N GLU A 1034 -30.22 -40.71 45.89
CA GLU A 1034 -30.63 -42.08 45.59
C GLU A 1034 -31.43 -42.70 46.74
N THR A 1035 -32.41 -43.55 46.42
CA THR A 1035 -33.27 -44.20 47.40
C THR A 1035 -33.24 -45.72 47.27
N LEU A 1036 -33.41 -46.44 48.37
CA LEU A 1036 -33.65 -47.88 48.35
C LEU A 1036 -35.17 -48.13 48.52
N VAL A 1037 -35.75 -49.00 47.69
CA VAL A 1037 -37.21 -49.13 47.54
C VAL A 1037 -37.71 -50.54 47.90
N ARG A 1038 -36.89 -51.55 47.65
CA ARG A 1038 -37.17 -52.95 47.95
C ARG A 1038 -35.87 -53.70 48.27
N VAL A 1039 -35.98 -54.73 49.10
CA VAL A 1039 -34.95 -55.75 49.30
C VAL A 1039 -35.63 -57.12 49.29
N ASP A 1040 -34.88 -58.18 48.96
CA ASP A 1040 -35.38 -59.54 49.15
C ASP A 1040 -35.29 -59.89 50.63
N LEU A 1041 -36.40 -60.35 51.23
CA LEU A 1041 -36.49 -60.78 52.62
C LEU A 1041 -37.00 -62.22 52.69
N SER A 1042 -36.30 -63.07 53.44
CA SER A 1042 -36.72 -64.47 53.64
C SER A 1042 -36.36 -64.96 55.04
N SER A 1043 -37.13 -65.91 55.56
CA SER A 1043 -36.83 -66.58 56.83
C SER A 1043 -37.43 -67.97 56.87
N SER A 1044 -36.70 -68.95 57.39
CA SER A 1044 -37.25 -70.29 57.67
C SER A 1044 -38.28 -70.29 58.80
N GLY A 1045 -38.42 -69.20 59.56
CA GLY A 1045 -39.53 -68.98 60.50
C GLY A 1045 -40.82 -68.49 59.84
N ALA A 1046 -40.80 -68.09 58.57
CA ALA A 1046 -41.96 -67.50 57.90
C ALA A 1046 -43.12 -68.48 57.62
N PRO A 1047 -42.89 -69.72 57.10
CA PRO A 1047 -43.95 -70.71 56.82
C PRO A 1047 -44.80 -71.07 58.05
N ALA A 1048 -46.08 -71.37 57.84
CA ALA A 1048 -47.06 -71.55 58.93
C ALA A 1048 -46.75 -72.73 59.87
N ASP A 1049 -46.05 -73.74 59.37
CA ASP A 1049 -45.59 -74.95 60.06
C ASP A 1049 -44.27 -74.76 60.85
N ALA A 1050 -43.60 -73.61 60.68
CA ALA A 1050 -42.40 -73.28 61.44
C ALA A 1050 -42.69 -73.18 62.95
N LYS A 1051 -41.81 -73.81 63.74
CA LYS A 1051 -41.96 -74.01 65.19
C LYS A 1051 -41.59 -72.79 66.01
N ALA A 1052 -42.00 -72.78 67.27
CA ALA A 1052 -41.55 -71.77 68.22
C ALA A 1052 -40.01 -71.73 68.32
N GLY A 1053 -39.44 -70.53 68.18
CA GLY A 1053 -37.98 -70.36 68.05
C GLY A 1053 -37.59 -68.98 67.50
N SER A 1054 -36.29 -68.78 67.34
CA SER A 1054 -35.70 -67.57 66.76
C SER A 1054 -35.05 -67.91 65.42
N TYR A 1055 -35.43 -67.17 64.38
CA TYR A 1055 -35.02 -67.42 63.00
C TYR A 1055 -34.41 -66.15 62.39
N ALA A 1056 -33.35 -66.28 61.60
CA ALA A 1056 -32.81 -65.14 60.86
C ALA A 1056 -33.81 -64.68 59.77
N ILE A 1057 -33.96 -63.36 59.63
CA ILE A 1057 -34.53 -62.72 58.44
C ILE A 1057 -33.34 -62.38 57.55
N ALA A 1058 -33.07 -63.25 56.58
CA ALA A 1058 -32.05 -63.03 55.58
C ALA A 1058 -32.47 -61.90 54.64
N VAL A 1059 -31.59 -60.91 54.45
CA VAL A 1059 -31.81 -59.77 53.55
C VAL A 1059 -30.79 -59.78 52.41
N GLY A 1060 -31.24 -59.47 51.21
CA GLY A 1060 -30.43 -59.44 49.99
C GLY A 1060 -31.03 -58.55 48.90
N SER A 1061 -30.44 -58.61 47.70
CA SER A 1061 -31.00 -58.04 46.46
C SER A 1061 -31.55 -56.60 46.58
N ALA A 1062 -30.74 -55.68 47.09
CA ALA A 1062 -31.08 -54.27 47.22
C ALA A 1062 -31.54 -53.65 45.87
N GLN A 1063 -32.83 -53.33 45.76
CA GLN A 1063 -33.49 -52.74 44.60
C GLN A 1063 -33.90 -51.29 44.94
N GLY A 1064 -33.38 -50.33 44.18
CA GLY A 1064 -33.55 -48.91 44.48
C GLY A 1064 -34.43 -48.12 43.52
N GLY A 1065 -34.54 -46.84 43.83
CA GLY A 1065 -35.17 -45.80 43.03
C GLY A 1065 -34.26 -44.59 42.89
N ASN A 1066 -34.74 -43.57 42.17
CA ASN A 1066 -34.03 -42.31 41.93
C ASN A 1066 -32.55 -42.48 41.47
N GLY A 1067 -32.28 -43.45 40.58
CA GLY A 1067 -30.96 -43.66 40.00
C GLY A 1067 -29.94 -44.41 40.86
N PHE A 1068 -30.39 -45.10 41.92
CA PHE A 1068 -29.60 -46.09 42.66
C PHE A 1068 -29.21 -47.28 41.77
N ASP A 1069 -27.97 -47.74 41.90
CA ASP A 1069 -27.46 -48.97 41.27
C ASP A 1069 -26.62 -49.72 42.32
N ALA A 1070 -26.99 -50.97 42.61
CA ALA A 1070 -26.32 -51.78 43.63
C ALA A 1070 -24.84 -52.06 43.29
N SER A 1071 -24.44 -52.00 42.01
CA SER A 1071 -23.04 -52.16 41.59
C SER A 1071 -22.14 -50.99 42.01
N ASN A 1072 -22.73 -49.82 42.30
CA ASN A 1072 -22.01 -48.65 42.81
C ASN A 1072 -21.68 -48.71 44.31
N TYR A 1073 -22.18 -49.74 45.01
CA TYR A 1073 -22.02 -49.90 46.45
C TYR A 1073 -21.39 -51.25 46.84
N ASP A 1074 -20.67 -51.25 47.95
CA ASP A 1074 -20.37 -52.47 48.70
C ASP A 1074 -21.40 -52.58 49.81
N ILE A 1075 -22.37 -53.47 49.59
CA ILE A 1075 -23.58 -53.58 50.39
C ILE A 1075 -23.38 -54.63 51.48
N ALA A 1076 -23.24 -54.17 52.72
CA ALA A 1076 -23.26 -55.00 53.91
C ALA A 1076 -24.72 -55.28 54.31
N TYR A 1077 -25.18 -56.50 54.04
CA TYR A 1077 -26.48 -56.99 54.47
C TYR A 1077 -26.43 -57.47 55.93
N VAL A 1078 -27.33 -56.95 56.77
CA VAL A 1078 -27.44 -57.30 58.18
C VAL A 1078 -28.79 -57.95 58.43
N ASN A 1079 -28.77 -59.23 58.78
CA ASN A 1079 -29.99 -60.01 58.99
C ASN A 1079 -30.77 -59.51 60.22
N GLY A 1080 -32.09 -59.47 60.08
CA GLY A 1080 -33.01 -59.26 61.19
C GLY A 1080 -33.32 -60.58 61.90
N VAL A 1081 -34.20 -60.53 62.90
CA VAL A 1081 -34.67 -61.68 63.69
C VAL A 1081 -36.19 -61.80 63.60
N LEU A 1082 -36.67 -62.99 63.24
CA LEU A 1082 -38.06 -63.41 63.29
C LEU A 1082 -38.27 -64.32 64.52
N SER A 1083 -39.06 -63.84 65.48
CA SER A 1083 -39.45 -64.63 66.66
C SER A 1083 -40.78 -65.34 66.41
N VAL A 1084 -40.84 -66.65 66.70
CA VAL A 1084 -42.06 -67.47 66.61
C VAL A 1084 -42.44 -67.95 68.01
N ALA A 1085 -43.66 -67.64 68.46
CA ALA A 1085 -44.13 -67.95 69.82
C ALA A 1085 -44.96 -69.26 69.91
N ALA A 1086 -44.80 -70.00 71.01
CA ALA A 1086 -45.51 -71.25 71.32
C ALA A 1086 -46.91 -71.03 71.92
N LYS A 1087 -47.70 -72.11 72.01
CA LYS A 1087 -49.07 -72.14 72.58
C LYS A 1087 -49.05 -72.81 73.97
N ALA A 1088 -49.73 -72.24 74.96
CA ALA A 1088 -49.26 -72.30 76.37
C ALA A 1088 -50.14 -73.04 77.41
N GLY A 1089 -49.51 -73.37 78.55
CA GLY A 1089 -50.06 -73.82 79.85
C GLY A 1089 -48.98 -73.67 80.95
N ALA A 1090 -49.34 -73.46 82.22
CA ALA A 1090 -48.44 -73.17 83.36
C ALA A 1090 -48.07 -74.44 84.18
N GLN A 1091 -47.26 -74.49 85.25
CA GLN A 1091 -46.90 -73.60 86.40
C GLN A 1091 -45.43 -73.92 86.87
N GLU A 1092 -44.73 -73.39 87.90
CA GLU A 1092 -44.96 -72.53 89.10
C GLU A 1092 -43.63 -71.81 89.56
N ASN A 1093 -43.52 -71.37 90.83
CA ASN A 1093 -42.45 -70.59 91.52
C ASN A 1093 -41.42 -71.50 92.31
N PRO A 1094 -40.44 -71.04 93.16
CA PRO A 1094 -40.00 -69.68 93.55
C PRO A 1094 -38.48 -69.38 93.76
N ALA A 1095 -38.18 -68.07 94.00
CA ALA A 1095 -37.04 -67.46 94.75
C ALA A 1095 -35.59 -67.52 94.16
N GLY A 1096 -34.71 -66.52 94.41
CA GLY A 1096 -34.85 -65.22 95.12
C GLY A 1096 -33.51 -64.44 95.29
N ALA A 1097 -33.56 -63.27 95.95
CA ALA A 1097 -32.43 -62.36 96.34
C ALA A 1097 -31.71 -61.59 95.19
N GLN A 1098 -31.82 -60.25 95.08
CA GLN A 1098 -31.06 -59.15 95.76
C GLN A 1098 -29.71 -58.81 95.07
N GLU A 1099 -29.20 -57.56 94.99
CA GLU A 1099 -29.68 -56.25 95.52
C GLU A 1099 -29.10 -55.03 94.76
N ASN A 1100 -29.76 -53.86 94.86
CA ASN A 1100 -29.24 -52.49 95.12
C ASN A 1100 -27.98 -51.90 94.39
N GLN A 1101 -27.86 -50.59 94.09
CA GLN A 1101 -28.67 -49.40 94.43
C GLN A 1101 -28.84 -48.41 93.23
N ALA A 1102 -29.81 -47.50 93.36
CA ALA A 1102 -29.82 -46.16 92.73
C ALA A 1102 -29.10 -45.15 93.69
N PRO A 1103 -29.41 -43.84 93.82
CA PRO A 1103 -30.20 -42.86 93.04
C PRO A 1103 -29.24 -41.74 92.51
N SER A 1104 -29.57 -40.47 92.19
CA SER A 1104 -30.75 -39.64 92.50
C SER A 1104 -30.98 -38.45 91.54
N SER A 1105 -32.19 -37.89 91.68
CA SER A 1105 -32.70 -36.55 91.33
C SER A 1105 -31.71 -35.39 91.11
N GLY A 1106 -32.07 -34.34 90.35
CA GLY A 1106 -33.40 -34.08 89.78
C GLY A 1106 -33.61 -32.71 89.13
N THR A 1107 -34.89 -32.35 88.97
CA THR A 1107 -35.42 -31.43 87.96
C THR A 1107 -35.42 -29.95 88.35
N ILE A 1108 -35.13 -29.05 87.39
CA ILE A 1108 -35.55 -27.64 87.41
C ILE A 1108 -36.19 -27.28 86.05
N TRP A 1109 -37.30 -26.53 86.09
CA TRP A 1109 -38.07 -26.07 84.92
C TRP A 1109 -37.79 -24.61 84.54
N ARG A 1110 -37.96 -24.25 83.25
CA ARG A 1110 -38.47 -22.93 82.82
C ARG A 1110 -38.88 -22.89 81.33
N ASN A 1111 -40.08 -22.37 81.09
CA ASN A 1111 -40.62 -21.48 80.03
C ASN A 1111 -39.82 -21.25 78.71
N GLN A 1112 -40.41 -20.92 77.56
CA GLN A 1112 -41.63 -20.10 77.33
C GLN A 1112 -42.27 -20.26 75.91
N ALA A 1113 -43.35 -19.50 75.66
CA ALA A 1113 -44.09 -19.25 74.40
C ALA A 1113 -43.21 -19.12 73.11
N HIS A 1114 -43.62 -19.55 71.90
CA HIS A 1114 -44.81 -19.22 71.08
C HIS A 1114 -44.80 -17.78 70.51
N GLU A 1115 -44.70 -17.64 69.18
CA GLU A 1115 -45.06 -16.47 68.34
C GLU A 1115 -44.99 -16.88 66.84
N ALA A 1116 -45.61 -16.12 65.91
CA ALA A 1116 -45.78 -16.58 64.51
C ALA A 1116 -46.00 -15.50 63.41
N HIS A 1117 -45.77 -15.91 62.15
CA HIS A 1117 -46.35 -15.36 60.90
C HIS A 1117 -45.89 -14.00 60.32
N LYS A 1118 -45.73 -13.99 58.97
CA LYS A 1118 -45.88 -12.85 58.00
C LYS A 1118 -44.78 -11.76 57.97
N ALA A 1119 -44.68 -10.87 56.96
CA ALA A 1119 -44.80 -11.00 55.47
C ALA A 1119 -44.40 -9.68 54.73
N HIS A 1120 -44.27 -9.72 53.40
CA HIS A 1120 -44.39 -8.63 52.38
C HIS A 1120 -43.37 -7.44 52.27
N GLN A 1121 -42.71 -7.39 51.10
CA GLN A 1121 -42.55 -6.27 50.12
C GLN A 1121 -42.15 -4.80 50.50
N ALA A 1122 -40.95 -4.38 50.03
CA ALA A 1122 -40.64 -3.17 49.19
C ALA A 1122 -40.98 -1.73 49.73
N PRO A 1123 -40.81 -0.58 48.99
CA PRO A 1123 -40.17 -0.32 47.67
C PRO A 1123 -39.06 0.81 47.64
N PRO A 1124 -39.14 2.05 47.03
CA PRO A 1124 -38.03 2.53 46.15
C PRO A 1124 -37.61 4.06 46.15
N GLN A 1125 -36.66 4.46 45.26
CA GLN A 1125 -36.44 5.82 44.70
C GLN A 1125 -36.00 6.98 45.67
N GLU A 1126 -35.51 8.18 45.27
CA GLU A 1126 -35.21 8.83 43.96
C GLU A 1126 -34.05 9.90 44.01
N ARG A 1127 -33.44 10.17 42.84
CA ARG A 1127 -32.84 11.43 42.26
C ARG A 1127 -32.29 12.64 43.08
N LEU A 1128 -31.09 13.10 42.62
CA LEU A 1128 -30.60 14.50 42.39
C LEU A 1128 -30.19 15.43 43.58
N GLY A 1129 -29.06 16.15 43.42
CA GLY A 1129 -28.68 17.31 44.26
C GLY A 1129 -27.28 17.92 43.99
N GLN A 1130 -27.22 19.20 43.58
CA GLN A 1130 -26.03 20.07 43.49
C GLN A 1130 -25.83 20.87 44.81
N ALA A 1131 -24.73 21.56 45.16
CA ALA A 1131 -23.29 21.57 44.79
C ALA A 1131 -22.53 22.62 45.68
N ARG A 1132 -21.20 22.76 45.48
CA ARG A 1132 -20.27 23.85 45.93
C ARG A 1132 -19.84 23.95 47.43
N GLY A 1133 -18.55 24.23 47.65
CA GLY A 1133 -18.10 25.14 48.73
C GLY A 1133 -16.72 24.90 49.37
N GLY A 1134 -15.71 25.69 48.99
CA GLY A 1134 -14.41 25.88 49.69
C GLY A 1134 -13.41 24.70 49.69
N GLN A 1135 -12.11 24.86 49.96
CA GLN A 1135 -11.08 25.90 49.72
C GLN A 1135 -9.80 25.39 50.44
N THR A 1136 -8.61 25.57 49.82
CA THR A 1136 -7.26 25.70 50.46
C THR A 1136 -6.71 24.55 51.36
N LEU A 1137 -5.41 24.31 51.58
CA LEU A 1137 -4.07 24.72 51.08
C LEU A 1137 -3.05 23.66 51.63
N ALA A 1138 -1.79 23.46 51.19
CA ALA A 1138 -0.94 24.02 50.13
C ALA A 1138 0.20 23.04 49.73
N GLY A 1139 0.80 23.23 48.54
CA GLY A 1139 2.22 22.96 48.27
C GLY A 1139 2.66 21.53 47.87
N THR A 1140 3.71 21.34 47.06
CA THR A 1140 4.50 22.27 46.24
C THR A 1140 5.15 21.54 45.05
N SER A 1141 5.02 22.09 43.84
CA SER A 1141 5.91 21.87 42.67
C SER A 1141 7.27 22.57 42.90
N PRO A 1142 8.28 22.65 41.98
CA PRO A 1142 8.27 22.52 40.50
C PRO A 1142 9.47 21.67 39.96
N PHE A 1143 9.93 21.66 38.69
CA PHE A 1143 9.64 22.42 37.46
C PHE A 1143 9.68 21.51 36.21
N LEU A 1144 9.05 21.96 35.12
CA LEU A 1144 9.24 21.44 33.76
C LEU A 1144 9.37 22.63 32.79
N THR A 1145 10.24 22.54 31.79
CA THR A 1145 10.50 23.59 30.79
C THR A 1145 10.21 23.05 29.39
N LEU A 1146 9.15 23.53 28.74
CA LEU A 1146 9.09 24.65 27.79
C LEU A 1146 9.48 24.29 26.34
N ALA A 1147 8.50 24.39 25.45
CA ALA A 1147 8.67 24.49 24.00
C ALA A 1147 7.80 25.67 23.50
N PRO A 1148 8.29 26.54 22.60
CA PRO A 1148 7.60 27.77 22.21
C PRO A 1148 6.56 27.55 21.10
N ILE A 1149 5.45 28.29 21.17
CA ILE A 1149 4.48 28.46 20.08
C ILE A 1149 4.83 29.74 19.32
N PHE A 1150 4.99 29.66 18.00
CA PHE A 1150 5.17 30.84 17.16
C PHE A 1150 3.83 31.39 16.67
N ILE A 1151 3.59 32.68 16.93
CA ILE A 1151 2.55 33.47 16.29
C ILE A 1151 3.18 34.17 15.07
N ARG A 1152 2.43 34.30 13.97
CA ARG A 1152 2.78 35.19 12.86
C ARG A 1152 1.60 36.12 12.54
N ALA A 1153 1.91 37.40 12.33
CA ALA A 1153 0.94 38.42 11.96
C ALA A 1153 0.73 38.46 10.43
N ARG A 1154 -0.23 39.28 9.99
CA ARG A 1154 -0.36 39.76 8.60
C ARG A 1154 0.53 40.97 8.37
N ASP A 1155 0.86 41.20 7.10
CA ASP A 1155 0.86 42.43 6.26
C ASP A 1155 1.25 41.89 4.84
N GLU A 1156 0.66 42.22 3.67
CA GLU A 1156 0.45 43.52 2.98
C GLU A 1156 1.81 44.20 2.70
N ASP A 1157 2.57 43.85 1.66
CA ASP A 1157 2.29 43.89 0.19
C ASP A 1157 2.88 42.69 -0.61
#